data_AF-A0A9Q0RMG4-F1
#
_entry.id   AF-A0A9Q0RMG4-F1
#
_cell.length_a   1.000
_cell.length_b   1.000
_cell.length_c   1.000
_cell.angle_alpha   90.00
_cell.angle_beta   90.00
_cell.angle_gamma   90.00
#
_symmetry.space_group_name_H-M   'P 1'
#
loop_
_entity.id
_entity.type
_entity.pdbx_description
1 polymer ?
#
loop_
_entity_poly.entity_id
_entity_poly.type
_entity_poly.pdbx_seq_one_letter_code
_entity_poly.pdbx_strand_id
1 'polypeptide(L)'
;MQQPSSQQQIGNKFSRIDYMQVGLTSKNTFKMVRLNGNVAELVIGDHSGSLHMFTLKMDSNQVETTFKTLPGPNAKINCVEVFSGANTTNLIRILSASGSSTIKGFNKKGKQFFCLELNNLTEPIKMFKMRWPDEIFVVGQYIYNSYLINTESINSNSSNSNHFNLSTNSNKSGSFNSVIKSRHYYVCPEKINDMIMLEDKFNRRTIPILACQDRLLRVLKDSACSFEIEICGIPSIVQIVPKYGSHDNLSGDDENKMKENKTDEVHLCYGTLDGKIALVTLQFLEKNEVEPLHRWQVPLNSIKQPVTCLLFSWENAEFFVGRSDGSIEIWKLNETIDDDNFQSIDLSIEPTLMEVYNCGESVTNIVPVSVNGKPDSVLMCSTFTGLVFGLIKHGQAVTQMRQLNPNYLIIGKENAAKIDALKEECEKLEKKLEIERQKYEKHISSNQGMSDFMKDNNLSALPFFAINDSFVLHNDASYVLMLEVEVAMDVVFIHCDIGLDLIDCERNSAVISFNEPNESNSNEILATFRCQANTTRLEIQLRPVEGQHGTLSVYVISRITPKSCQIRSYAIQPLSLHKRQYSNRQIEFVNSLTITGEFGINDAHTWLRKCIPEIPEKLSLTVPNVESEVFYYISTMTNSVLICNCGKGVINLTSDNVSTISILKDFLTREATRQSTQIEINVQIVERCISVILRHLYPLIKNLILERQRSNLFEAVNDLQSSDADIATQLLKDLNLDSNNNPEKGKINSAKRPQSSETNRQDVLIGLDRIYGIITDMFIDYHKLKGNSMTTVLQTAKEKLPEMISLIESVIFESINNETNIPARLDNSLKEEMEKLIERLYQFWDVQLG
;
A
#
# COMPACT_ATOMS: atom_id res chain seq x y z
N MET A 1 -5.95 -2.15 43.54
CA MET A 1 -6.30 -1.32 42.38
C MET A 1 -5.14 -0.38 42.09
N GLN A 2 -4.13 -0.88 41.39
CA GLN A 2 -3.01 -0.08 40.88
C GLN A 2 -3.16 -0.09 39.35
N GLN A 3 -3.26 1.09 38.77
CA GLN A 3 -3.09 1.26 37.32
C GLN A 3 -1.68 0.82 36.93
N PRO A 4 -1.48 0.02 35.87
CA PRO A 4 -0.14 -0.25 35.39
C PRO A 4 0.38 0.99 34.66
N SER A 5 1.28 1.69 35.34
CA SER A 5 2.12 2.76 34.83
C SER A 5 3.22 2.23 33.91
N SER A 6 3.67 3.13 33.03
CA SER A 6 4.94 3.13 32.28
C SER A 6 5.07 2.15 31.10
N GLN A 7 4.51 2.58 29.95
CA GLN A 7 5.26 2.45 28.71
C GLN A 7 6.58 3.21 28.87
N GLN A 8 7.72 2.53 28.72
CA GLN A 8 8.98 3.19 28.41
C GLN A 8 8.81 3.89 27.05
N GLN A 9 8.45 5.18 27.08
CA GLN A 9 8.58 6.06 25.93
C GLN A 9 10.08 6.15 25.63
N ILE A 10 10.51 5.48 24.56
CA ILE A 10 11.70 5.87 23.80
C ILE A 10 11.53 7.37 23.55
N GLY A 11 12.41 8.21 24.10
CA GLY A 11 12.22 9.67 24.11
C GLY A 11 11.90 10.17 22.70
N ASN A 12 10.71 10.71 22.50
CA ASN A 12 10.29 11.24 21.21
C ASN A 12 11.28 12.32 20.78
N LYS A 13 12.05 12.06 19.71
CA LYS A 13 12.98 13.03 19.11
C LYS A 13 12.29 14.05 18.20
N PHE A 14 10.95 14.04 18.15
CA PHE A 14 10.15 15.08 17.52
C PHE A 14 9.28 15.85 18.51
N SER A 15 9.24 17.17 18.31
CA SER A 15 8.15 18.01 18.83
C SER A 15 7.13 18.27 17.72
N ARG A 16 5.85 17.97 17.99
CA ARG A 16 4.75 18.20 17.05
C ARG A 16 4.08 19.55 17.31
N ILE A 17 3.81 20.28 16.24
CA ILE A 17 3.02 21.52 16.27
C ILE A 17 1.91 21.43 15.23
N ASP A 18 0.67 21.57 15.67
CA ASP A 18 -0.51 21.59 14.79
C ASP A 18 -0.80 23.02 14.34
N TYR A 19 -0.88 23.23 13.03
CA TYR A 19 -1.00 24.56 12.43
C TYR A 19 -2.42 24.91 12.01
N MET A 20 -3.06 24.03 11.23
CA MET A 20 -4.42 24.25 10.75
C MET A 20 -5.09 22.93 10.35
N GLN A 21 -6.41 22.97 10.20
CA GLN A 21 -7.19 21.89 9.60
C GLN A 21 -7.89 22.42 8.33
N VAL A 22 -7.68 21.74 7.21
CA VAL A 22 -8.38 21.95 5.94
C VAL A 22 -9.39 20.83 5.68
N GLY A 23 -10.07 20.81 4.53
CA GLY A 23 -10.89 19.67 4.14
C GLY A 23 -10.04 18.42 3.84
N LEU A 24 -10.69 17.32 3.46
CA LEU A 24 -9.98 16.08 3.13
C LEU A 24 -8.90 16.32 2.07
N THR A 25 -7.75 15.66 2.23
CA THR A 25 -6.62 15.85 1.30
C THR A 25 -6.34 14.58 0.51
N SER A 26 -5.74 14.74 -0.66
CA SER A 26 -5.22 13.63 -1.47
C SER A 26 -3.70 13.63 -1.41
N LYS A 27 -3.09 12.54 -1.88
CA LYS A 27 -1.65 12.51 -2.15
C LYS A 27 -1.29 13.59 -3.17
N ASN A 28 -0.07 14.12 -3.11
CA ASN A 28 0.44 15.14 -4.03
C ASN A 28 -0.37 16.47 -4.05
N THR A 29 -1.06 16.83 -2.97
CA THR A 29 -1.81 18.10 -2.88
C THR A 29 -1.20 19.14 -1.93
N PHE A 30 -0.13 18.81 -1.21
CA PHE A 30 0.58 19.74 -0.32
C PHE A 30 2.01 19.97 -0.80
N LYS A 31 2.39 21.23 -1.02
CA LYS A 31 3.70 21.61 -1.58
C LYS A 31 4.26 22.86 -0.90
N MET A 32 5.58 22.93 -0.80
CA MET A 32 6.29 24.18 -0.51
C MET A 32 6.42 25.02 -1.78
N VAL A 33 6.11 26.31 -1.65
CA VAL A 33 6.20 27.29 -2.72
C VAL A 33 7.55 27.98 -2.70
N ARG A 34 7.96 28.45 -1.50
CA ARG A 34 9.22 29.14 -1.28
C ARG A 34 9.57 29.12 0.21
N LEU A 35 10.86 29.18 0.50
CA LEU A 35 11.38 29.45 1.83
C LEU A 35 12.18 30.76 1.80
N ASN A 36 11.83 31.71 2.67
CA ASN A 36 12.51 32.99 2.83
C ASN A 36 13.00 33.13 4.28
N GLY A 37 14.24 32.71 4.56
CA GLY A 37 14.75 32.65 5.93
C GLY A 37 13.89 31.69 6.76
N ASN A 38 13.19 32.21 7.77
CA ASN A 38 12.32 31.43 8.66
C ASN A 38 10.83 31.50 8.28
N VAL A 39 10.52 32.03 7.10
CA VAL A 39 9.14 32.11 6.59
C VAL A 39 8.97 31.11 5.45
N ALA A 40 8.18 30.07 5.68
CA ALA A 40 7.82 29.08 4.67
C ALA A 40 6.47 29.46 4.04
N GLU A 41 6.43 29.54 2.71
CA GLU A 41 5.21 29.73 1.93
C GLU A 41 4.76 28.37 1.41
N LEU A 42 3.56 27.95 1.81
CA LEU A 42 3.03 26.61 1.57
C LEU A 42 1.66 26.70 0.89
N VAL A 43 1.31 25.64 0.14
CA VAL A 43 0.00 25.53 -0.50
C VAL A 43 -0.55 24.12 -0.36
N ILE A 44 -1.84 24.03 -0.03
CA ILE A 44 -2.59 22.78 0.09
C ILE A 44 -3.90 22.84 -0.68
N GLY A 45 -4.26 21.73 -1.33
CA GLY A 45 -5.56 21.53 -1.98
C GLY A 45 -6.39 20.44 -1.29
N ASP A 46 -7.69 20.69 -1.17
CA ASP A 46 -8.64 19.76 -0.53
C ASP A 46 -9.73 19.21 -1.47
N HIS A 47 -10.52 18.25 -0.98
CA HIS A 47 -11.58 17.60 -1.75
C HIS A 47 -12.81 18.50 -1.98
N SER A 48 -12.91 19.64 -1.28
CA SER A 48 -13.94 20.64 -1.55
C SER A 48 -13.62 21.50 -2.77
N GLY A 49 -12.41 21.39 -3.32
CA GLY A 49 -11.91 22.24 -4.40
C GLY A 49 -11.29 23.55 -3.93
N SER A 50 -11.03 23.68 -2.63
CA SER A 50 -10.37 24.86 -2.07
C SER A 50 -8.87 24.69 -2.13
N LEU A 51 -8.19 25.64 -2.78
CA LEU A 51 -6.75 25.79 -2.77
C LEU A 51 -6.39 26.87 -1.75
N HIS A 52 -5.64 26.50 -0.71
CA HIS A 52 -5.28 27.36 0.40
C HIS A 52 -3.77 27.57 0.41
N MET A 53 -3.35 28.81 0.16
CA MET A 53 -1.96 29.25 0.30
C MET A 53 -1.81 30.03 1.61
N PHE A 54 -0.81 29.66 2.39
CA PHE A 54 -0.52 30.30 3.67
C PHE A 54 0.99 30.46 3.87
N THR A 55 1.35 31.39 4.72
CA THR A 55 2.71 31.61 5.18
C THR A 55 2.82 31.13 6.63
N LEU A 56 3.90 30.42 6.92
CA LEU A 56 4.24 29.95 8.25
C LEU A 56 5.52 30.65 8.71
N LYS A 57 5.40 31.45 9.75
CA LYS A 57 6.55 32.07 10.44
C LYS A 57 7.06 31.08 11.47
N MET A 58 8.16 30.39 11.16
CA MET A 58 8.70 29.30 11.99
C MET A 58 9.13 29.76 13.40
N ASP A 59 9.53 31.03 13.55
CA ASP A 59 9.97 31.57 14.85
C ASP A 59 8.81 31.80 15.82
N SER A 60 7.63 32.17 15.31
CA SER A 60 6.43 32.45 16.12
C SER A 60 5.35 31.38 16.03
N ASN A 61 5.54 30.35 15.18
CA ASN A 61 4.53 29.35 14.82
C ASN A 61 3.19 29.95 14.36
N GLN A 62 3.21 31.18 13.86
CA GLN A 62 2.01 31.86 13.37
C GLN A 62 1.76 31.53 11.91
N VAL A 63 0.50 31.25 11.61
CA VAL A 63 0.03 30.95 10.27
C VAL A 63 -0.80 32.12 9.76
N GLU A 64 -0.40 32.67 8.61
CA GLU A 64 -1.12 33.74 7.94
C GLU A 64 -1.64 33.25 6.59
N THR A 65 -2.95 33.32 6.38
CA THR A 65 -3.53 32.94 5.09
C THR A 65 -3.21 34.02 4.06
N THR A 66 -2.59 33.63 2.95
CA THR A 66 -2.34 34.53 1.81
C THR A 66 -3.59 34.60 0.92
N PHE A 67 -4.13 33.43 0.55
CA PHE A 67 -5.43 33.33 -0.11
C PHE A 67 -6.03 31.94 0.10
N LYS A 68 -7.36 31.86 -0.04
CA LYS A 68 -8.09 30.60 -0.11
C LYS A 68 -9.13 30.72 -1.21
N THR A 69 -9.13 29.80 -2.17
CA THR A 69 -10.14 29.79 -3.23
C THR A 69 -11.47 29.27 -2.68
N LEU A 70 -12.57 29.64 -3.33
CA LEU A 70 -13.90 29.16 -2.95
C LEU A 70 -14.04 27.66 -3.26
N PRO A 71 -14.73 26.89 -2.39
CA PRO A 71 -15.08 25.51 -2.68
C PRO A 71 -16.08 25.43 -3.83
N GLY A 72 -16.14 24.28 -4.50
CA GLY A 72 -17.06 24.02 -5.60
C GLY A 72 -17.57 22.58 -5.61
N PRO A 73 -18.80 22.34 -6.12
CA PRO A 73 -19.31 20.99 -6.27
C PRO A 73 -18.43 20.20 -7.26
N ASN A 74 -18.14 18.94 -6.92
CA ASN A 74 -17.29 18.05 -7.74
C ASN A 74 -15.92 18.66 -8.10
N ALA A 75 -15.40 19.57 -7.27
CA ALA A 75 -14.17 20.31 -7.56
C ALA A 75 -12.93 19.74 -6.85
N LYS A 76 -12.99 18.50 -6.35
CA LYS A 76 -11.89 17.82 -5.63
C LYS A 76 -10.54 18.10 -6.29
N ILE A 77 -9.57 18.58 -5.50
CA ILE A 77 -8.20 18.77 -5.96
C ILE A 77 -7.45 17.45 -5.81
N ASN A 78 -7.04 16.85 -6.92
CA ASN A 78 -6.32 15.58 -6.92
C ASN A 78 -4.79 15.77 -6.90
N CYS A 79 -4.28 16.89 -7.41
CA CYS A 79 -2.86 17.15 -7.52
C CYS A 79 -2.57 18.67 -7.54
N VAL A 80 -1.48 19.08 -6.90
CA VAL A 80 -0.95 20.44 -6.88
C VAL A 80 0.52 20.42 -7.30
N GLU A 81 0.88 21.25 -8.27
CA GLU A 81 2.26 21.47 -8.72
C GLU A 81 2.64 22.94 -8.56
N VAL A 82 3.90 23.19 -8.18
CA VAL A 82 4.41 24.54 -7.96
C VAL A 82 5.66 24.76 -8.80
N PHE A 83 5.70 25.88 -9.50
CA PHE A 83 6.83 26.31 -10.32
C PHE A 83 7.35 27.66 -9.84
N SER A 84 8.65 27.73 -9.58
CA SER A 84 9.38 28.97 -9.32
C SER A 84 10.52 29.04 -10.34
N GLY A 85 10.53 30.07 -11.19
CA GLY A 85 11.56 30.20 -12.23
C GLY A 85 12.97 30.36 -11.65
N ALA A 86 13.95 29.66 -12.23
CA ALA A 86 15.34 29.61 -11.76
C ALA A 86 16.05 30.98 -11.74
N ASN A 87 15.67 31.93 -12.60
CA ASN A 87 16.37 33.22 -12.76
C ASN A 87 15.52 34.47 -12.47
N THR A 88 14.27 34.30 -12.00
CA THR A 88 13.41 35.44 -11.63
C THR A 88 12.60 35.12 -10.39
N THR A 89 12.99 35.72 -9.27
CA THR A 89 12.34 35.65 -7.96
C THR A 89 10.87 36.09 -7.94
N ASN A 90 10.29 36.55 -9.05
CA ASN A 90 8.94 37.12 -9.14
C ASN A 90 7.86 36.26 -9.84
N LEU A 91 8.21 35.10 -10.41
CA LEU A 91 7.25 34.27 -11.16
C LEU A 91 6.96 32.94 -10.43
N ILE A 92 6.19 33.02 -9.35
CA ILE A 92 5.59 31.85 -8.68
C ILE A 92 4.29 31.50 -9.38
N ARG A 93 4.16 30.23 -9.79
CA ARG A 93 2.99 29.68 -10.48
C ARG A 93 2.55 28.43 -9.72
N ILE A 94 1.32 28.46 -9.22
CA ILE A 94 0.71 27.33 -8.52
C ILE A 94 -0.35 26.75 -9.43
N LEU A 95 -0.24 25.48 -9.79
CA LEU A 95 -1.20 24.79 -10.64
C LEU A 95 -1.92 23.72 -9.82
N SER A 96 -3.22 23.59 -10.00
CA SER A 96 -4.02 22.53 -9.38
C SER A 96 -4.93 21.87 -10.41
N ALA A 97 -4.99 20.55 -10.37
CA ALA A 97 -6.00 19.78 -11.09
C ALA A 97 -7.25 19.71 -10.22
N SER A 98 -8.34 20.31 -10.68
CA SER A 98 -9.63 20.34 -9.98
C SER A 98 -10.72 19.61 -10.77
N GLY A 99 -11.54 18.83 -10.08
CA GLY A 99 -12.63 18.07 -10.68
C GLY A 99 -12.14 17.01 -11.66
N SER A 100 -12.91 16.71 -12.70
CA SER A 100 -12.58 15.66 -13.65
C SER A 100 -11.56 16.08 -14.72
N SER A 101 -11.62 17.31 -15.24
CA SER A 101 -10.90 17.66 -16.47
C SER A 101 -10.22 19.03 -16.48
N THR A 102 -10.21 19.74 -15.35
CA THR A 102 -9.72 21.14 -15.32
C THR A 102 -8.39 21.29 -14.59
N ILE A 103 -7.47 22.04 -15.17
CA ILE A 103 -6.21 22.46 -14.54
C ILE A 103 -6.23 23.98 -14.43
N LYS A 104 -6.22 24.48 -13.20
CA LYS A 104 -6.26 25.92 -12.90
C LYS A 104 -4.89 26.37 -12.41
N GLY A 105 -4.51 27.59 -12.73
CA GLY A 105 -3.25 28.18 -12.28
C GLY A 105 -3.42 29.54 -11.65
N PHE A 106 -2.79 29.70 -10.50
CA PHE A 106 -2.88 30.84 -9.60
C PHE A 106 -1.50 31.43 -9.35
N ASN A 107 -1.42 32.75 -9.34
CA ASN A 107 -0.22 33.43 -8.88
C ASN A 107 -0.16 33.43 -7.34
N LYS A 108 0.94 33.92 -6.78
CA LYS A 108 1.11 34.06 -5.32
C LYS A 108 -0.01 34.86 -4.61
N LYS A 109 -0.70 35.76 -5.32
CA LYS A 109 -1.80 36.58 -4.76
C LYS A 109 -3.17 35.89 -4.88
N GLY A 110 -3.24 34.66 -5.40
CA GLY A 110 -4.49 33.94 -5.63
C GLY A 110 -5.26 34.38 -6.88
N LYS A 111 -4.69 35.24 -7.73
CA LYS A 111 -5.31 35.59 -9.00
C LYS A 111 -5.10 34.45 -10.00
N GLN A 112 -6.20 33.90 -10.49
CA GLN A 112 -6.18 32.91 -11.56
C GLN A 112 -5.64 33.56 -12.85
N PHE A 113 -4.61 32.96 -13.43
CA PHE A 113 -4.01 33.40 -14.71
C PHE A 113 -4.06 32.30 -15.77
N PHE A 114 -4.35 31.06 -15.38
CA PHE A 114 -4.36 29.89 -16.23
C PHE A 114 -5.59 29.05 -15.92
N CYS A 115 -6.23 28.55 -16.96
CA CYS A 115 -7.28 27.55 -16.88
C CYS A 115 -7.22 26.74 -18.17
N LEU A 116 -7.04 25.44 -18.03
CA LEU A 116 -7.04 24.48 -19.12
C LEU A 116 -8.15 23.48 -18.83
N GLU A 117 -9.08 23.35 -19.77
CA GLU A 117 -10.16 22.38 -19.69
C GLU A 117 -9.97 21.32 -20.76
N LEU A 118 -9.80 20.07 -20.33
CA LEU A 118 -9.52 18.92 -21.19
C LEU A 118 -10.80 18.12 -21.42
N ASN A 119 -11.65 18.62 -22.33
CA ASN A 119 -12.99 18.07 -22.58
C ASN A 119 -13.03 16.63 -23.12
N ASN A 120 -11.92 16.10 -23.64
CA ASN A 120 -11.86 14.77 -24.26
C ASN A 120 -11.30 13.69 -23.32
N LEU A 121 -11.23 13.95 -22.02
CA LEU A 121 -10.82 12.93 -21.04
C LEU A 121 -12.00 12.02 -20.70
N THR A 122 -11.79 10.71 -20.80
CA THR A 122 -12.77 9.70 -20.35
C THR A 122 -12.68 9.43 -18.85
N GLU A 123 -11.62 9.93 -18.20
CA GLU A 123 -11.28 9.68 -16.79
C GLU A 123 -10.88 10.98 -16.10
N PRO A 124 -11.10 11.11 -14.78
CA PRO A 124 -10.67 12.28 -14.04
C PRO A 124 -9.13 12.38 -13.97
N ILE A 125 -8.60 13.61 -14.00
CA ILE A 125 -7.17 13.87 -13.81
C ILE A 125 -6.79 13.46 -12.38
N LYS A 126 -6.02 12.38 -12.24
CA LYS A 126 -5.47 11.92 -10.96
C LYS A 126 -4.18 12.67 -10.64
N MET A 127 -3.32 12.84 -11.63
CA MET A 127 -2.07 13.58 -11.49
C MET A 127 -1.68 14.27 -12.79
N PHE A 128 -0.91 15.34 -12.69
CA PHE A 128 -0.28 15.96 -13.84
C PHE A 128 1.11 16.47 -13.49
N LYS A 129 1.94 16.62 -14.51
CA LYS A 129 3.23 17.31 -14.46
C LYS A 129 3.29 18.29 -15.62
N MET A 130 3.89 19.45 -15.40
CA MET A 130 4.06 20.45 -16.45
C MET A 130 5.54 20.74 -16.63
N ARG A 131 6.05 20.57 -17.84
CA ARG A 131 7.33 21.14 -18.24
C ARG A 131 7.03 22.54 -18.75
N TRP A 132 7.22 23.52 -17.87
CA TRP A 132 6.87 24.90 -18.14
C TRP A 132 7.63 25.47 -19.35
N PRO A 133 6.99 26.27 -20.24
CA PRO A 133 5.61 26.78 -20.14
C PRO A 133 4.56 25.99 -20.94
N ASP A 134 4.93 25.04 -21.79
CA ASP A 134 4.08 24.62 -22.90
C ASP A 134 3.76 23.12 -22.96
N GLU A 135 4.48 22.27 -22.23
CA GLU A 135 4.22 20.82 -22.24
C GLU A 135 3.58 20.37 -20.93
N ILE A 136 2.44 19.68 -21.04
CA ILE A 136 1.71 19.13 -19.90
C ILE A 136 1.45 17.64 -20.07
N PHE A 137 1.73 16.89 -19.02
CA PHE A 137 1.61 15.44 -18.92
C PHE A 137 0.51 15.15 -17.90
N VAL A 138 -0.49 14.38 -18.29
CA VAL A 138 -1.70 14.15 -17.50
C VAL A 138 -1.93 12.65 -17.40
N VAL A 139 -2.20 12.19 -16.19
CA VAL A 139 -2.50 10.79 -15.88
C VAL A 139 -3.88 10.71 -15.23
N GLY A 140 -4.72 9.88 -15.82
CA GLY A 140 -6.01 9.44 -15.28
C GLY A 140 -5.86 8.17 -14.45
N GLN A 141 -6.84 7.29 -14.56
CA GLN A 141 -6.81 5.97 -13.93
C GLN A 141 -6.07 4.94 -14.78
N TYR A 142 -6.26 4.92 -16.09
CA TYR A 142 -5.55 4.06 -17.05
C TYR A 142 -4.87 4.87 -18.15
N ILE A 143 -5.26 6.12 -18.34
CA ILE A 143 -4.84 6.90 -19.50
C ILE A 143 -3.71 7.85 -19.15
N TYR A 144 -2.65 7.82 -19.95
CA TYR A 144 -1.63 8.86 -20.01
C TYR A 144 -1.83 9.72 -21.26
N ASN A 145 -1.77 11.03 -21.08
CA ASN A 145 -1.81 12.03 -22.15
C ASN A 145 -0.66 13.01 -22.02
N SER A 146 -0.18 13.50 -23.16
CA SER A 146 0.64 14.71 -23.21
C SER A 146 0.08 15.72 -24.20
N TYR A 147 0.11 16.99 -23.81
CA TYR A 147 -0.40 18.11 -24.60
C TYR A 147 0.65 19.21 -24.71
N LEU A 148 0.66 19.86 -25.87
CA LEU A 148 1.30 21.15 -26.07
C LEU A 148 0.23 22.25 -25.97
N ILE A 149 0.46 23.25 -25.14
CA ILE A 149 -0.51 24.32 -24.83
C ILE A 149 -0.02 25.69 -25.30
N ASN A 150 -0.95 26.57 -25.70
CA ASN A 150 -0.58 27.94 -26.04
C ASN A 150 -0.46 28.76 -24.76
N THR A 151 0.72 29.33 -24.51
CA THR A 151 0.98 30.20 -23.37
C THR A 151 1.36 31.63 -23.76
N GLU A 152 1.14 32.03 -25.02
CA GLU A 152 1.48 33.35 -25.56
C GLU A 152 0.83 34.54 -24.81
N SER A 153 -0.17 34.30 -23.97
CA SER A 153 -0.82 35.31 -23.11
C SER A 153 -0.17 35.50 -21.71
N ILE A 154 0.79 34.65 -21.32
CA ILE A 154 1.31 34.62 -19.93
C ILE A 154 2.50 35.58 -19.71
N ASN A 155 3.17 36.01 -20.79
CA ASN A 155 4.41 36.81 -20.76
C ASN A 155 4.23 38.33 -20.96
N SER A 156 3.05 38.84 -21.30
CA SER A 156 2.87 40.26 -21.66
C SER A 156 2.80 41.25 -20.49
N ASN A 157 3.06 40.83 -19.25
CA ASN A 157 2.99 41.69 -18.07
C ASN A 157 4.37 42.11 -17.50
N SER A 158 5.47 41.97 -18.24
CA SER A 158 6.82 42.31 -17.73
C SER A 158 7.69 43.20 -18.61
N SER A 159 7.13 44.12 -19.41
CA SER A 159 7.95 45.19 -20.00
C SER A 159 7.16 46.48 -20.26
N ASN A 160 7.51 47.53 -19.50
CA ASN A 160 7.23 48.91 -19.87
C ASN A 160 8.04 49.26 -21.13
N SER A 161 7.37 49.56 -22.26
CA SER A 161 7.58 50.81 -23.03
C SER A 161 6.64 50.90 -24.24
N ASN A 162 5.88 51.99 -24.24
CA ASN A 162 5.26 52.79 -25.30
C ASN A 162 5.06 52.24 -26.74
N HIS A 163 3.85 52.58 -27.23
CA HIS A 163 3.31 52.53 -28.60
C HIS A 163 2.79 51.18 -29.12
N PHE A 164 1.46 51.00 -29.06
CA PHE A 164 0.59 51.05 -30.24
C PHE A 164 -0.90 51.11 -29.83
N ASN A 165 -1.63 52.06 -30.41
CA ASN A 165 -3.08 52.20 -30.25
C ASN A 165 -3.82 51.15 -31.10
N LEU A 166 -4.79 50.43 -30.51
CA LEU A 166 -6.03 50.12 -31.21
C LEU A 166 -7.22 49.88 -30.25
N SER A 167 -8.17 50.82 -30.33
CA SER A 167 -9.61 50.75 -30.09
C SER A 167 -10.21 49.95 -28.92
N THR A 168 -10.84 50.73 -28.04
CA THR A 168 -11.94 50.41 -27.13
C THR A 168 -13.16 49.79 -27.80
N ASN A 169 -13.57 48.58 -27.37
CA ASN A 169 -14.94 48.15 -27.06
C ASN A 169 -15.10 46.63 -27.21
N SER A 170 -15.20 45.91 -26.09
CA SER A 170 -16.25 44.90 -25.82
C SER A 170 -15.87 44.04 -24.61
N ASN A 171 -16.82 43.89 -23.70
CA ASN A 171 -16.83 42.88 -22.64
C ASN A 171 -16.75 41.47 -23.26
N LYS A 172 -15.54 40.95 -23.48
CA LYS A 172 -15.32 39.53 -23.79
C LYS A 172 -14.45 38.93 -22.69
N SER A 173 -15.01 37.96 -21.99
CA SER A 173 -14.31 36.98 -21.16
C SER A 173 -13.05 36.52 -21.90
N GLY A 174 -11.89 36.87 -21.36
CA GLY A 174 -10.59 36.54 -21.97
C GLY A 174 -10.48 35.05 -22.24
N SER A 175 -10.12 34.70 -23.48
CA SER A 175 -9.88 33.33 -23.92
C SER A 175 -8.86 32.67 -22.99
N PHE A 176 -9.32 31.79 -22.11
CA PHE A 176 -8.45 30.91 -21.33
C PHE A 176 -7.72 29.96 -22.29
N ASN A 177 -6.51 29.51 -21.91
CA ASN A 177 -5.56 28.83 -22.79
C ASN A 177 -6.17 27.58 -23.46
N SER A 178 -5.92 27.41 -24.75
CA SER A 178 -6.35 26.23 -25.51
C SER A 178 -5.19 25.23 -25.71
N VAL A 179 -5.54 23.95 -25.79
CA VAL A 179 -4.63 22.91 -26.27
C VAL A 179 -4.26 23.22 -27.72
N ILE A 180 -2.97 23.40 -28.01
CA ILE A 180 -2.49 23.55 -29.39
C ILE A 180 -2.49 22.18 -30.06
N LYS A 181 -1.95 21.17 -29.37
CA LYS A 181 -1.74 19.84 -29.95
C LYS A 181 -1.76 18.77 -28.88
N SER A 182 -2.58 17.74 -29.05
CA SER A 182 -2.39 16.46 -28.35
C SER A 182 -1.20 15.76 -28.97
N ARG A 183 -0.21 15.39 -28.14
CA ARG A 183 1.09 14.93 -28.61
C ARG A 183 1.23 13.43 -28.46
N HIS A 184 0.94 12.90 -27.28
CA HIS A 184 1.00 11.46 -27.00
C HIS A 184 -0.21 10.98 -26.22
N TYR A 185 -0.65 9.77 -26.49
CA TYR A 185 -1.75 9.08 -25.82
C TYR A 185 -1.36 7.63 -25.59
N TYR A 186 -1.48 7.16 -24.35
CA TYR A 186 -1.19 5.78 -23.99
C TYR A 186 -2.29 5.25 -23.06
N VAL A 187 -2.81 4.07 -23.38
CA VAL A 187 -3.75 3.34 -22.52
C VAL A 187 -2.95 2.28 -21.80
N CYS A 188 -2.76 2.48 -20.51
CA CYS A 188 -2.11 1.50 -19.67
C CYS A 188 -2.98 0.23 -19.56
N PRO A 189 -2.40 -0.97 -19.65
CA PRO A 189 -3.12 -2.22 -19.47
C PRO A 189 -3.78 -2.36 -18.09
N GLU A 190 -3.25 -1.64 -17.09
CA GLU A 190 -3.69 -1.67 -15.70
C GLU A 190 -3.67 -0.24 -15.08
N LYS A 191 -4.36 -0.06 -13.94
CA LYS A 191 -4.45 1.23 -13.22
C LYS A 191 -3.07 1.83 -12.94
N ILE A 192 -2.94 3.13 -13.19
CA ILE A 192 -1.75 3.92 -12.90
C ILE A 192 -1.86 4.49 -11.48
N ASN A 193 -0.90 4.15 -10.63
CA ASN A 193 -0.83 4.59 -9.25
C ASN A 193 -0.08 5.90 -9.09
N ASP A 194 1.05 6.04 -9.79
CA ASP A 194 1.91 7.22 -9.76
C ASP A 194 2.68 7.38 -11.08
N MET A 195 3.28 8.55 -11.31
CA MET A 195 4.08 8.89 -12.48
C MET A 195 5.20 9.86 -12.12
N ILE A 196 6.40 9.55 -12.62
CA ILE A 196 7.56 10.44 -12.58
C ILE A 196 8.01 10.79 -13.99
N MET A 197 8.71 11.90 -14.12
CA MET A 197 9.25 12.39 -15.37
C MET A 197 10.78 12.39 -15.28
N LEU A 198 11.43 11.63 -16.14
CA LEU A 198 12.88 11.69 -16.31
C LEU A 198 13.23 12.71 -17.40
N GLU A 199 14.22 13.55 -17.13
CA GLU A 199 14.77 14.43 -18.15
C GLU A 199 15.98 13.77 -18.82
N ASP A 200 15.84 13.48 -20.11
CA ASP A 200 16.98 13.14 -20.96
C ASP A 200 17.75 14.44 -21.25
N LYS A 201 18.88 14.63 -20.55
CA LYS A 201 19.73 15.82 -20.68
C LYS A 201 20.34 15.96 -22.08
N PHE A 202 20.49 14.88 -22.83
CA PHE A 202 21.11 14.89 -24.17
C PHE A 202 20.10 15.27 -25.24
N ASN A 203 18.91 14.65 -25.22
CA ASN A 203 17.89 14.90 -26.24
C ASN A 203 16.85 15.96 -25.84
N ARG A 204 16.94 16.51 -24.62
CA ARG A 204 15.93 17.39 -24.01
C ARG A 204 14.52 16.80 -24.07
N ARG A 205 14.42 15.47 -24.01
CA ARG A 205 13.16 14.74 -24.03
C ARG A 205 12.76 14.39 -22.60
N THR A 206 11.46 14.40 -22.35
CA THR A 206 10.92 13.96 -21.07
C THR A 206 10.38 12.54 -21.23
N ILE A 207 10.91 11.62 -20.43
CA ILE A 207 10.55 10.21 -20.45
C ILE A 207 9.63 9.96 -19.25
N PRO A 208 8.34 9.71 -19.45
CA PRO A 208 7.43 9.36 -18.36
C PRO A 208 7.68 7.91 -17.93
N ILE A 209 7.70 7.68 -16.61
CA ILE A 209 7.62 6.34 -16.03
C ILE A 209 6.33 6.25 -15.24
N LEU A 210 5.51 5.24 -15.57
CA LEU A 210 4.24 4.97 -14.92
C LEU A 210 4.40 3.82 -13.93
N ALA A 211 4.01 4.05 -12.67
CA ALA A 211 3.91 3.01 -11.65
C ALA A 211 2.51 2.40 -11.69
N CYS A 212 2.39 1.10 -11.97
CA CYS A 212 1.12 0.46 -12.30
C CYS A 212 0.70 -0.60 -11.28
N GLN A 213 -0.60 -0.82 -11.12
CA GLN A 213 -1.18 -1.70 -10.09
C GLN A 213 -0.78 -3.18 -10.25
N ASP A 214 -0.38 -3.61 -11.44
CA ASP A 214 0.06 -4.97 -11.77
C ASP A 214 1.55 -5.24 -11.46
N ARG A 215 2.15 -4.47 -10.55
CA ARG A 215 3.56 -4.59 -10.12
C ARG A 215 4.58 -4.34 -11.23
N LEU A 216 4.27 -3.40 -12.13
CA LEU A 216 5.16 -2.97 -13.20
C LEU A 216 5.45 -1.47 -13.13
N LEU A 217 6.70 -1.08 -13.40
CA LEU A 217 7.05 0.26 -13.83
C LEU A 217 7.16 0.27 -15.36
N ARG A 218 6.34 1.09 -16.02
CA ARG A 218 6.31 1.20 -17.48
C ARG A 218 7.00 2.47 -17.93
N VAL A 219 8.12 2.32 -18.63
CA VAL A 219 8.87 3.44 -19.22
C VAL A 219 8.31 3.71 -20.59
N LEU A 220 7.66 4.86 -20.79
CA LEU A 220 7.11 5.19 -22.09
C LEU A 220 8.08 6.01 -22.93
N LYS A 221 7.96 5.83 -24.23
CA LYS A 221 8.56 6.67 -25.25
C LYS A 221 7.44 7.12 -26.18
N ASP A 222 7.17 8.41 -26.16
CA ASP A 222 6.06 9.02 -26.89
C ASP A 222 4.71 8.36 -26.50
N SER A 223 4.06 7.62 -27.41
CA SER A 223 2.76 6.96 -27.17
C SER A 223 2.86 5.45 -26.95
N ALA A 224 4.08 4.90 -26.79
CA ALA A 224 4.31 3.47 -26.65
C ALA A 224 5.09 3.15 -25.38
N CYS A 225 4.78 2.01 -24.76
CA CYS A 225 5.60 1.44 -23.70
C CYS A 225 6.90 0.90 -24.34
N SER A 226 8.06 1.37 -23.86
CA SER A 226 9.36 0.86 -24.32
C SER A 226 9.89 -0.26 -23.44
N PHE A 227 9.71 -0.14 -22.13
CA PHE A 227 10.20 -1.10 -21.16
C PHE A 227 9.17 -1.32 -20.06
N GLU A 228 9.00 -2.58 -19.68
CA GLU A 228 8.26 -2.99 -18.48
C GLU A 228 9.26 -3.54 -17.47
N ILE A 229 9.33 -2.92 -16.30
CA ILE A 229 10.22 -3.32 -15.22
C ILE A 229 9.37 -3.93 -14.13
N GLU A 230 9.59 -5.21 -13.87
CA GLU A 230 8.95 -5.93 -12.77
C GLU A 230 9.41 -5.39 -11.42
N ILE A 231 8.54 -5.36 -10.42
CA ILE A 231 8.88 -4.90 -9.05
C ILE A 231 8.22 -5.79 -7.99
N CYS A 232 8.73 -5.73 -6.76
CA CYS A 232 8.39 -6.67 -5.69
C CYS A 232 6.97 -6.56 -5.10
N GLY A 233 6.24 -5.48 -5.41
CA GLY A 233 4.95 -5.15 -4.80
C GLY A 233 4.20 -4.15 -5.64
N ILE A 234 2.93 -3.93 -5.30
CA ILE A 234 2.08 -2.97 -6.01
C ILE A 234 2.57 -1.56 -5.66
N PRO A 235 3.14 -0.78 -6.61
CA PRO A 235 3.72 0.51 -6.31
C PRO A 235 2.62 1.51 -6.00
N SER A 236 2.76 2.25 -4.91
CA SER A 236 1.82 3.28 -4.46
C SER A 236 2.36 4.70 -4.62
N ILE A 237 3.69 4.83 -4.71
CA ILE A 237 4.44 6.06 -4.95
C ILE A 237 5.81 5.67 -5.55
N VAL A 238 6.35 6.48 -6.45
CA VAL A 238 7.71 6.33 -6.99
C VAL A 238 8.42 7.68 -7.01
N GLN A 239 9.71 7.68 -6.71
CA GLN A 239 10.55 8.87 -6.74
C GLN A 239 11.93 8.57 -7.31
N ILE A 240 12.46 9.52 -8.07
CA ILE A 240 13.85 9.51 -8.52
C ILE A 240 14.74 9.86 -7.32
N VAL A 241 15.78 9.05 -7.08
CA VAL A 241 16.78 9.36 -6.04
C VAL A 241 17.62 10.56 -6.50
N PRO A 242 17.74 11.63 -5.71
CA PRO A 242 18.60 12.77 -6.04
C PRO A 242 20.06 12.34 -6.20
N LYS A 243 20.81 13.07 -7.03
CA LYS A 243 22.26 12.93 -7.09
C LYS A 243 22.88 13.75 -5.96
N TYR A 244 23.47 13.07 -4.98
CA TYR A 244 24.19 13.70 -3.88
C TYR A 244 25.67 13.86 -4.25
N GLY A 245 26.30 14.97 -3.84
CA GLY A 245 27.74 15.21 -4.02
C GLY A 245 28.17 15.82 -5.37
N SER A 246 27.33 15.92 -6.40
CA SER A 246 27.71 16.60 -7.65
C SER A 246 27.56 18.12 -7.53
N HIS A 247 28.63 18.83 -7.15
CA HIS A 247 28.65 20.29 -7.24
C HIS A 247 28.72 20.73 -8.71
N ASP A 248 27.65 21.36 -9.21
CA ASP A 248 27.58 22.08 -10.50
C ASP A 248 28.47 23.36 -10.57
N ASN A 249 29.51 23.47 -9.72
CA ASN A 249 30.41 24.63 -9.63
C ASN A 249 31.89 24.26 -9.83
N LEU A 250 32.20 23.36 -10.77
CA LEU A 250 33.58 23.11 -11.20
C LEU A 250 33.94 24.06 -12.34
N SER A 251 34.97 24.88 -12.12
CA SER A 251 35.57 25.73 -13.14
C SER A 251 36.29 24.89 -14.20
N GLY A 252 35.88 25.04 -15.46
CA GLY A 252 36.68 25.00 -16.70
C GLY A 252 37.47 23.73 -17.07
N ASP A 253 38.29 23.20 -16.16
CA ASP A 253 39.35 22.23 -16.50
C ASP A 253 39.03 20.78 -16.06
N ASP A 254 38.10 20.57 -15.12
CA ASP A 254 37.71 19.22 -14.65
C ASP A 254 36.57 18.57 -15.46
N GLU A 255 35.94 19.30 -16.40
CA GLU A 255 34.92 18.75 -17.30
C GLU A 255 35.44 17.62 -18.21
N ASN A 256 36.75 17.56 -18.44
CA ASN A 256 37.34 16.52 -19.29
C ASN A 256 37.68 15.22 -18.54
N LYS A 257 37.81 15.24 -17.21
CA LYS A 257 37.98 14.01 -16.41
C LYS A 257 36.65 13.35 -16.03
N MET A 258 35.56 14.11 -15.94
CA MET A 258 34.20 13.55 -15.71
C MET A 258 33.52 13.00 -16.97
N LYS A 259 34.12 13.15 -18.16
CA LYS A 259 33.58 12.55 -19.40
C LYS A 259 33.68 11.03 -19.45
N GLU A 260 34.52 10.40 -18.62
CA GLU A 260 34.70 8.94 -18.65
C GLU A 260 33.78 8.14 -17.71
N ASN A 261 33.09 8.77 -16.74
CA ASN A 261 32.21 8.08 -15.78
C ASN A 261 30.77 8.67 -15.73
N LYS A 262 30.20 9.06 -16.88
CA LYS A 262 28.74 9.25 -16.96
C LYS A 262 28.08 7.87 -17.04
N THR A 263 27.80 7.27 -15.90
CA THR A 263 26.88 6.13 -15.86
C THR A 263 25.49 6.66 -16.26
N ASP A 264 24.93 6.13 -17.35
CA ASP A 264 23.53 6.32 -17.74
C ASP A 264 22.63 5.51 -16.80
N GLU A 265 22.81 5.70 -15.49
CA GLU A 265 22.04 5.04 -14.45
C GLU A 265 20.97 5.97 -13.90
N VAL A 266 19.77 5.42 -13.76
CA VAL A 266 18.65 6.10 -13.10
C VAL A 266 18.22 5.28 -11.90
N HIS A 267 18.32 5.87 -10.71
CA HIS A 267 17.91 5.24 -9.46
C HIS A 267 16.47 5.63 -9.13
N LEU A 268 15.61 4.63 -8.99
CA LEU A 268 14.19 4.79 -8.67
C LEU A 268 13.88 4.11 -7.34
N CYS A 269 13.44 4.88 -6.36
CA CYS A 269 12.93 4.36 -5.10
C CYS A 269 11.41 4.40 -5.11
N TYR A 270 10.76 3.34 -4.67
CA TYR A 270 9.30 3.25 -4.66
C TYR A 270 8.77 2.67 -3.36
N GLY A 271 7.60 3.13 -2.98
CA GLY A 271 6.80 2.57 -1.90
C GLY A 271 5.68 1.69 -2.47
N THR A 272 5.26 0.69 -1.70
CA THR A 272 4.24 -0.28 -2.13
C THR A 272 3.01 -0.29 -1.22
N LEU A 273 1.91 -0.84 -1.71
CA LEU A 273 0.68 -1.02 -0.94
C LEU A 273 0.82 -2.07 0.18
N ASP A 274 1.69 -3.07 0.03
CA ASP A 274 2.02 -4.04 1.08
C ASP A 274 3.09 -3.52 2.05
N GLY A 275 3.44 -2.24 1.97
CA GLY A 275 4.24 -1.52 2.96
C GLY A 275 5.76 -1.60 2.78
N LYS A 276 6.25 -2.19 1.68
CA LYS A 276 7.67 -2.21 1.34
C LYS A 276 8.13 -0.89 0.72
N ILE A 277 9.37 -0.54 0.97
CA ILE A 277 10.16 0.49 0.30
C ILE A 277 11.27 -0.26 -0.44
N ALA A 278 11.50 0.03 -1.71
CA ALA A 278 12.49 -0.67 -2.50
C ALA A 278 13.16 0.23 -3.53
N LEU A 279 14.34 -0.17 -3.97
CA LEU A 279 15.16 0.56 -4.93
C LEU A 279 15.48 -0.31 -6.14
N VAL A 280 15.25 0.25 -7.33
CA VAL A 280 15.67 -0.31 -8.61
C VAL A 280 16.55 0.70 -9.34
N THR A 281 17.70 0.25 -9.85
CA THR A 281 18.55 1.02 -10.74
C THR A 281 18.26 0.59 -12.17
N LEU A 282 17.95 1.54 -13.04
CA LEU A 282 17.84 1.30 -14.48
C LEU A 282 19.18 1.62 -15.13
N GLN A 283 19.84 0.60 -15.67
CA GLN A 283 21.05 0.73 -16.45
C GLN A 283 20.68 0.76 -17.93
N PHE A 284 20.88 1.91 -18.58
CA PHE A 284 20.66 2.04 -20.02
C PHE A 284 21.93 1.60 -20.75
N LEU A 285 22.01 0.32 -21.12
CA LEU A 285 23.18 -0.26 -21.78
C LEU A 285 23.30 0.23 -23.23
N GLU A 286 22.19 0.22 -23.96
CA GLU A 286 22.07 0.68 -25.34
C GLU A 286 20.77 1.44 -25.58
N LYS A 287 20.59 2.04 -26.78
CA LYS A 287 19.44 2.90 -27.13
C LYS A 287 18.06 2.24 -26.91
N ASN A 288 18.00 0.91 -26.91
CA ASN A 288 16.77 0.13 -26.76
C ASN A 288 16.93 -1.01 -25.72
N GLU A 289 17.91 -0.92 -24.83
CA GLU A 289 18.14 -1.95 -23.82
C GLU A 289 18.29 -1.31 -22.44
N VAL A 290 17.46 -1.76 -21.51
CA VAL A 290 17.45 -1.33 -20.11
C VAL A 290 17.54 -2.55 -19.24
N GLU A 291 18.58 -2.63 -18.42
CA GLU A 291 18.73 -3.65 -17.40
C GLU A 291 18.25 -3.11 -16.04
N PRO A 292 17.18 -3.69 -15.45
CA PRO A 292 16.75 -3.33 -14.11
C PRO A 292 17.56 -4.10 -13.06
N LEU A 293 18.34 -3.37 -12.25
CA LEU A 293 19.06 -3.91 -11.11
C LEU A 293 18.32 -3.62 -9.81
N HIS A 294 17.65 -4.64 -9.26
CA HIS A 294 16.97 -4.57 -7.97
C HIS A 294 17.98 -4.56 -6.82
N ARG A 295 18.15 -3.40 -6.16
CA ARG A 295 19.19 -3.19 -5.14
C ARG A 295 18.77 -3.75 -3.79
N TRP A 296 17.64 -3.29 -3.26
CA TRP A 296 17.13 -3.70 -1.94
C TRP A 296 15.63 -3.48 -1.83
N GLN A 297 15.02 -4.15 -0.84
CA GLN A 297 13.62 -3.97 -0.45
C GLN A 297 13.50 -4.16 1.07
N VAL A 298 12.79 -3.25 1.74
CA VAL A 298 12.63 -3.25 3.20
C VAL A 298 11.19 -2.88 3.59
N PRO A 299 10.60 -3.51 4.62
CA PRO A 299 11.09 -4.71 5.29
C PRO A 299 10.80 -5.99 4.48
N LEU A 300 11.54 -7.07 4.77
CA LEU A 300 11.33 -8.37 4.10
C LEU A 300 10.15 -9.16 4.68
N ASN A 301 10.07 -9.24 6.01
CA ASN A 301 9.18 -10.16 6.71
C ASN A 301 8.12 -9.47 7.60
N SER A 302 8.29 -8.19 7.93
CA SER A 302 7.32 -7.49 8.76
C SER A 302 6.20 -6.88 7.92
N ILE A 303 4.98 -7.02 8.43
CA ILE A 303 3.81 -6.37 7.86
C ILE A 303 3.88 -4.89 8.21
N LYS A 304 3.84 -4.05 7.17
CA LYS A 304 3.76 -2.61 7.27
C LYS A 304 2.59 -2.13 6.44
N GLN A 305 2.03 -1.00 6.84
CA GLN A 305 0.89 -0.41 6.15
C GLN A 305 1.33 0.32 4.88
N PRO A 306 0.42 0.47 3.90
CA PRO A 306 0.69 1.09 2.61
C PRO A 306 1.52 2.37 2.72
N VAL A 307 2.55 2.47 1.88
CA VAL A 307 3.30 3.72 1.73
C VAL A 307 2.41 4.73 0.99
N THR A 308 2.20 5.90 1.57
CA THR A 308 1.32 6.94 1.01
C THR A 308 2.08 8.09 0.38
N CYS A 309 3.26 8.41 0.90
CA CYS A 309 4.17 9.39 0.34
C CYS A 309 5.63 9.03 0.64
N LEU A 310 6.53 9.43 -0.26
CA LEU A 310 7.96 9.19 -0.18
C LEU A 310 8.67 10.44 -0.72
N LEU A 311 9.61 10.99 0.05
CA LEU A 311 10.35 12.20 -0.31
C LEU A 311 11.80 12.13 0.16
N PHE A 312 12.75 12.16 -0.78
CA PHE A 312 14.17 12.37 -0.46
C PHE A 312 14.46 13.81 -0.01
N SER A 313 15.42 13.94 0.92
CA SER A 313 16.09 15.19 1.19
C SER A 313 16.97 15.60 0.01
N TRP A 314 17.10 16.90 -0.22
CA TRP A 314 18.02 17.45 -1.22
C TRP A 314 19.43 17.70 -0.67
N GLU A 315 19.57 17.77 0.66
CA GLU A 315 20.79 18.21 1.33
C GLU A 315 21.44 17.06 2.14
N ASN A 316 20.64 16.15 2.71
CA ASN A 316 21.10 15.00 3.50
C ASN A 316 20.84 13.69 2.74
N ALA A 317 21.64 12.63 2.98
CA ALA A 317 21.31 11.30 2.48
C ALA A 317 20.18 10.64 3.31
N GLU A 318 19.08 11.36 3.49
CA GLU A 318 17.88 10.91 4.20
C GLU A 318 16.69 10.91 3.25
N PHE A 319 15.71 10.05 3.54
CA PHE A 319 14.40 10.13 2.93
C PHE A 319 13.29 9.87 3.96
N PHE A 320 12.14 10.44 3.66
CA PHE A 320 10.98 10.47 4.55
C PHE A 320 9.85 9.66 3.93
N VAL A 321 9.22 8.82 4.74
CA VAL A 321 8.13 7.94 4.32
C VAL A 321 6.92 8.17 5.20
N GLY A 322 5.78 8.49 4.58
CA GLY A 322 4.49 8.50 5.25
C GLY A 322 3.70 7.24 4.92
N ARG A 323 2.95 6.73 5.90
CA ARG A 323 2.12 5.53 5.77
C ARG A 323 0.65 5.80 6.08
N SER A 324 -0.21 4.88 5.65
CA SER A 324 -1.66 4.97 5.89
C SER A 324 -2.06 4.76 7.36
N ASP A 325 -1.23 4.11 8.17
CA ASP A 325 -1.44 3.98 9.62
C ASP A 325 -1.01 5.23 10.42
N GLY A 326 -0.53 6.27 9.74
CA GLY A 326 -0.06 7.50 10.34
C GLY A 326 1.40 7.48 10.78
N SER A 327 2.11 6.39 10.51
CA SER A 327 3.55 6.33 10.73
C SER A 327 4.28 7.22 9.72
N ILE A 328 5.19 8.05 10.24
CA ILE A 328 6.17 8.86 9.53
C ILE A 328 7.54 8.30 9.90
N GLU A 329 8.23 7.76 8.91
CA GLU A 329 9.51 7.09 9.06
C GLU A 329 10.62 7.94 8.43
N ILE A 330 11.75 8.04 9.12
CA ILE A 330 12.97 8.68 8.61
C ILE A 330 14.01 7.61 8.37
N TRP A 331 14.47 7.53 7.14
CA TRP A 331 15.45 6.55 6.69
C TRP A 331 16.73 7.25 6.28
N LYS A 332 17.86 6.68 6.65
CA LYS A 332 19.19 7.17 6.28
C LYS A 332 19.84 6.20 5.30
N LEU A 333 20.28 6.72 4.16
CA LEU A 333 21.09 6.01 3.17
C LEU A 333 22.52 5.85 3.70
N ASN A 334 23.22 4.81 3.23
CA ASN A 334 24.60 4.59 3.64
C ASN A 334 25.54 5.58 2.95
N GLU A 335 26.30 6.34 3.74
CA GLU A 335 27.21 7.39 3.28
C GLU A 335 28.65 6.92 3.51
N THR A 336 29.47 7.03 2.47
CA THR A 336 30.93 6.90 2.57
C THR A 336 31.55 8.28 2.36
N ILE A 337 32.51 8.62 3.22
CA ILE A 337 33.27 9.87 3.12
C ILE A 337 34.68 9.47 2.69
N ASP A 338 35.06 9.87 1.49
CA ASP A 338 36.43 9.66 1.00
C ASP A 338 37.39 10.64 1.67
N ASP A 339 38.71 10.37 1.61
CA ASP A 339 39.76 11.19 2.23
C ASP A 339 39.72 12.68 1.83
N ASP A 340 39.11 12.99 0.67
CA ASP A 340 38.89 14.35 0.15
C ASP A 340 37.59 15.02 0.68
N ASN A 341 36.94 14.45 1.71
CA ASN A 341 35.62 14.84 2.24
C ASN A 341 34.49 14.79 1.19
N PHE A 342 34.66 14.00 0.13
CA PHE A 342 33.61 13.79 -0.85
C PHE A 342 32.60 12.79 -0.30
N GLN A 343 31.35 13.24 -0.17
CA GLN A 343 30.26 12.39 0.30
C GLN A 343 29.69 11.61 -0.88
N SER A 344 29.96 10.31 -0.89
CA SER A 344 29.34 9.35 -1.81
C SER A 344 28.30 8.52 -1.08
N ILE A 345 27.23 8.16 -1.77
CA ILE A 345 26.17 7.31 -1.20
C ILE A 345 26.25 5.95 -1.86
N ASP A 346 26.36 4.91 -1.05
CA ASP A 346 26.30 3.54 -1.52
C ASP A 346 24.84 3.06 -1.54
N LEU A 347 24.25 3.12 -2.73
CA LEU A 347 22.88 2.65 -2.99
C LEU A 347 22.77 1.12 -3.09
N SER A 348 23.88 0.38 -3.03
CA SER A 348 23.86 -1.09 -3.00
C SER A 348 23.48 -1.64 -1.62
N ILE A 349 23.60 -0.83 -0.58
CA ILE A 349 23.32 -1.20 0.81
C ILE A 349 21.93 -0.68 1.20
N GLU A 350 21.18 -1.49 1.94
CA GLU A 350 19.86 -1.13 2.42
C GLU A 350 19.90 0.08 3.39
N PRO A 351 18.90 0.96 3.37
CA PRO A 351 18.85 2.12 4.25
C PRO A 351 18.54 1.71 5.69
N THR A 352 18.98 2.54 6.63
CA THR A 352 18.74 2.34 8.06
C THR A 352 17.54 3.17 8.53
N LEU A 353 16.59 2.54 9.21
CA LEU A 353 15.47 3.24 9.85
C LEU A 353 15.99 3.99 11.08
N MET A 354 15.95 5.32 11.04
CA MET A 354 16.43 6.17 12.12
C MET A 354 15.35 6.39 13.16
N GLU A 355 14.16 6.83 12.73
CA GLU A 355 13.09 7.27 13.63
C GLU A 355 11.71 7.00 13.05
N VAL A 356 10.73 6.83 13.95
CA VAL A 356 9.32 6.66 13.62
C VAL A 356 8.49 7.57 14.52
N TYR A 357 7.61 8.35 13.92
CA TYR A 357 6.58 9.13 14.61
C TYR A 357 5.20 8.68 14.10
N ASN A 358 4.21 8.48 14.97
CA ASN A 358 2.85 8.15 14.53
C ASN A 358 1.88 9.30 14.84
N CYS A 359 1.20 9.84 13.82
CA CYS A 359 0.26 10.94 13.97
C CYS A 359 -1.20 10.53 14.19
N GLY A 360 -1.52 9.23 14.11
CA GLY A 360 -2.85 8.67 14.36
C GLY A 360 -3.84 8.72 13.19
N GLU A 361 -3.44 9.27 12.05
CA GLU A 361 -4.25 9.42 10.83
C GLU A 361 -3.38 9.16 9.59
N SER A 362 -3.95 8.71 8.48
CA SER A 362 -3.16 8.45 7.27
C SER A 362 -2.44 9.71 6.78
N VAL A 363 -1.13 9.60 6.59
CA VAL A 363 -0.31 10.70 6.07
C VAL A 363 -0.57 10.80 4.57
N THR A 364 -0.90 11.98 4.06
CA THR A 364 -1.12 12.19 2.61
C THR A 364 0.09 12.82 1.94
N ASN A 365 0.81 13.70 2.63
CA ASN A 365 1.97 14.41 2.10
C ASN A 365 2.98 14.71 3.20
N ILE A 366 4.27 14.72 2.84
CA ILE A 366 5.39 15.18 3.65
C ILE A 366 6.18 16.19 2.82
N VAL A 367 6.62 17.27 3.47
CA VAL A 367 7.40 18.35 2.87
C VAL A 367 8.50 18.75 3.88
N PRO A 368 9.77 18.36 3.66
CA PRO A 368 10.87 18.79 4.50
C PRO A 368 11.18 20.27 4.27
N VAL A 369 11.50 20.96 5.36
CA VAL A 369 11.83 22.39 5.37
C VAL A 369 13.12 22.60 6.16
N SER A 370 14.13 23.11 5.47
CA SER A 370 15.38 23.57 6.08
C SER A 370 15.14 24.92 6.76
N VAL A 371 15.57 25.11 8.01
CA VAL A 371 15.34 26.37 8.75
C VAL A 371 16.68 26.84 9.33
N ASN A 372 16.99 28.14 9.23
CA ASN A 372 18.26 28.72 9.68
C ASN A 372 19.51 27.98 9.15
N GLY A 373 19.49 27.53 7.90
CA GLY A 373 20.60 26.80 7.28
C GLY A 373 20.81 25.38 7.82
N LYS A 374 19.88 24.85 8.63
CA LYS A 374 19.88 23.45 9.03
C LYS A 374 18.97 22.65 8.10
N PRO A 375 19.51 21.63 7.41
CA PRO A 375 18.78 20.86 6.41
C PRO A 375 17.65 20.05 7.06
N ASP A 376 16.45 20.10 6.48
CA ASP A 376 15.26 19.31 6.87
C ASP A 376 14.91 19.34 8.36
N SER A 377 15.18 20.47 9.02
CA SER A 377 14.97 20.62 10.46
C SER A 377 13.50 20.51 10.90
N VAL A 378 12.56 20.77 9.98
CA VAL A 378 11.11 20.67 10.17
C VAL A 378 10.49 19.85 9.06
N LEU A 379 9.72 18.82 9.40
CA LEU A 379 8.91 18.05 8.46
C LEU A 379 7.46 18.53 8.52
N MET A 380 7.02 19.24 7.49
CA MET A 380 5.62 19.63 7.33
C MET A 380 4.82 18.47 6.76
N CYS A 381 3.73 18.10 7.41
CA CYS A 381 2.92 16.94 7.07
C CYS A 381 1.45 17.33 6.91
N SER A 382 0.73 16.60 6.06
CA SER A 382 -0.73 16.66 5.99
C SER A 382 -1.35 15.27 6.14
N THR A 383 -2.54 15.17 6.73
CA THR A 383 -3.28 13.91 6.91
C THR A 383 -4.53 13.83 6.01
N PHE A 384 -5.12 12.63 5.91
CA PHE A 384 -6.34 12.38 5.13
C PHE A 384 -7.50 13.30 5.53
N THR A 385 -7.70 13.56 6.83
CA THR A 385 -8.75 14.43 7.37
C THR A 385 -8.44 15.93 7.21
N GLY A 386 -7.25 16.26 6.67
CA GLY A 386 -6.84 17.63 6.37
C GLY A 386 -6.05 18.32 7.47
N LEU A 387 -5.56 17.61 8.48
CA LEU A 387 -4.71 18.21 9.50
C LEU A 387 -3.32 18.54 8.93
N VAL A 388 -2.89 19.79 9.06
CA VAL A 388 -1.55 20.26 8.68
C VAL A 388 -0.74 20.52 9.96
N PHE A 389 0.38 19.83 10.09
CA PHE A 389 1.23 19.90 11.28
C PHE A 389 2.72 19.83 10.91
N GLY A 390 3.58 20.24 11.83
CA GLY A 390 5.04 20.18 11.69
C GLY A 390 5.67 19.26 12.74
N LEU A 391 6.69 18.51 12.34
CA LEU A 391 7.55 17.75 13.24
C LEU A 391 8.94 18.38 13.27
N ILE A 392 9.38 18.79 14.45
CA ILE A 392 10.68 19.47 14.66
C ILE A 392 11.67 18.49 15.26
N LYS A 393 12.82 18.28 14.61
CA LYS A 393 13.90 17.39 15.08
C LYS A 393 14.56 17.96 16.35
N HIS A 394 14.58 17.18 17.44
CA HIS A 394 15.28 17.53 18.68
C HIS A 394 16.80 17.66 18.44
N GLY A 395 17.41 18.73 18.95
CA GLY A 395 18.84 19.05 18.74
C GLY A 395 19.11 20.00 17.57
N GLN A 396 18.19 20.10 16.60
CA GLN A 396 18.28 21.06 15.49
C GLN A 396 17.40 22.31 15.70
N ALA A 397 16.43 22.25 16.61
CA ALA A 397 15.58 23.39 16.96
C ALA A 397 16.36 24.62 17.50
N VAL A 398 15.89 25.79 17.06
CA VAL A 398 16.25 27.13 17.53
C VAL A 398 16.18 27.20 19.07
N THR A 399 17.18 27.78 19.72
CA THR A 399 17.28 27.95 21.19
C THR A 399 16.05 28.62 21.82
N GLN A 400 15.15 29.23 21.03
CA GLN A 400 13.90 29.85 21.46
C GLN A 400 12.66 28.94 21.43
N MET A 401 12.70 27.79 20.75
CA MET A 401 11.58 26.82 20.70
C MET A 401 11.50 25.92 21.96
N ARG A 402 12.44 26.06 22.90
CA ARG A 402 12.59 25.20 24.10
C ARG A 402 11.66 25.53 25.29
N GLN A 403 10.72 26.46 25.16
CA GLN A 403 9.86 26.83 26.30
C GLN A 403 8.66 25.90 26.56
N LEU A 404 8.60 24.71 25.95
CA LEU A 404 7.59 23.71 26.31
C LEU A 404 8.27 22.44 26.82
N ASN A 405 8.37 22.40 28.14
CA ASN A 405 8.88 21.30 28.94
C ASN A 405 7.91 20.10 28.86
N PRO A 406 8.35 18.86 28.61
CA PRO A 406 7.47 17.70 28.40
C PRO A 406 6.64 17.25 29.61
N ASN A 407 6.80 17.89 30.78
CA ASN A 407 6.04 17.63 32.01
C ASN A 407 5.03 18.74 32.39
N TYR A 408 4.65 19.63 31.46
CA TYR A 408 3.73 20.73 31.79
C TYR A 408 2.24 20.30 31.75
N LEU A 409 1.77 19.78 32.88
CA LEU A 409 0.35 19.66 33.26
C LEU A 409 -0.32 21.02 33.56
N ILE A 410 0.30 22.14 33.16
CA ILE A 410 -0.30 23.48 33.25
C ILE A 410 -0.63 23.89 31.82
N ILE A 411 -1.92 23.87 31.50
CA ILE A 411 -2.45 24.41 30.25
C ILE A 411 -1.92 25.84 30.11
N GLY A 412 -0.98 26.06 29.18
CA GLY A 412 -0.46 27.40 28.91
C GLY A 412 -1.62 28.37 28.63
N LYS A 413 -1.50 29.64 29.02
CA LYS A 413 -2.57 30.64 28.86
C LYS A 413 -3.17 30.66 27.44
N GLU A 414 -2.33 30.43 26.42
CA GLU A 414 -2.76 30.31 25.02
C GLU A 414 -3.60 29.07 24.74
N ASN A 415 -3.23 27.90 25.28
CA ASN A 415 -4.03 26.68 25.17
C ASN A 415 -5.36 26.82 25.90
N ALA A 416 -5.39 27.50 27.05
CA ALA A 416 -6.63 27.75 27.79
C ALA A 416 -7.57 28.66 26.97
N ALA A 417 -7.05 29.75 26.41
CA ALA A 417 -7.81 30.63 25.54
C ALA A 417 -8.33 29.90 24.28
N LYS A 418 -7.52 29.02 23.69
CA LYS A 418 -7.93 28.19 22.54
C LYS A 418 -9.04 27.21 22.92
N ILE A 419 -8.95 26.57 24.08
CA ILE A 419 -9.99 25.67 24.60
C ILE A 419 -11.30 26.44 24.81
N ASP A 420 -11.25 27.64 25.39
CA ASP A 420 -12.46 28.42 25.66
C ASP A 420 -13.11 28.94 24.36
N ALA A 421 -12.32 29.37 23.37
CA ALA A 421 -12.82 29.71 22.05
C ALA A 421 -13.50 28.52 21.35
N LEU A 422 -12.90 27.32 21.44
CA LEU A 422 -13.48 26.10 20.88
C LEU A 422 -14.78 25.70 21.57
N LYS A 423 -14.88 25.86 22.90
CA LYS A 423 -16.16 25.62 23.62
C LYS A 423 -17.27 26.55 23.12
N GLU A 424 -16.98 27.83 22.97
CA GLU A 424 -17.97 28.80 22.47
C GLU A 424 -18.41 28.48 21.03
N GLU A 425 -17.48 28.04 20.19
CA GLU A 425 -17.78 27.59 18.83
C GLU A 425 -18.65 26.32 18.82
N CYS A 426 -18.31 25.31 19.64
CA CYS A 426 -19.12 24.10 19.79
C CYS A 426 -20.55 24.42 20.22
N GLU A 427 -20.75 25.27 21.23
CA GLU A 427 -22.10 25.67 21.67
C GLU A 427 -22.92 26.36 20.57
N LYS A 428 -22.27 27.22 19.76
CA LYS A 428 -22.93 27.88 18.63
C LYS A 428 -23.31 26.88 17.54
N LEU A 429 -22.42 25.94 17.22
CA LEU A 429 -22.65 24.91 16.21
C LEU A 429 -23.74 23.93 16.66
N GLU A 430 -23.75 23.52 17.93
CA GLU A 430 -24.79 22.65 18.51
C GLU A 430 -26.18 23.28 18.41
N LYS A 431 -26.32 24.56 18.78
CA LYS A 431 -27.58 25.30 18.64
C LYS A 431 -28.05 25.37 17.19
N LYS A 432 -27.14 25.64 16.25
CA LYS A 432 -27.45 25.69 14.82
C LYS A 432 -27.86 24.31 14.29
N LEU A 433 -27.16 23.26 14.69
CA LEU A 433 -27.44 21.88 14.31
C LEU A 433 -28.83 21.44 14.80
N GLU A 434 -29.18 21.77 16.05
CA GLU A 434 -30.49 21.44 16.62
C GLU A 434 -31.64 22.12 15.87
N ILE A 435 -31.47 23.40 15.49
CA ILE A 435 -32.45 24.12 14.67
C ILE A 435 -32.64 23.43 13.31
N GLU A 436 -31.55 23.06 12.63
CA GLU A 436 -31.63 22.38 11.33
C GLU A 436 -32.20 20.95 11.44
N ARG A 437 -31.92 20.22 12.53
CA ARG A 437 -32.53 18.92 12.81
C ARG A 437 -34.04 19.03 12.95
N GLN A 438 -34.53 19.98 13.74
CA GLN A 438 -35.97 20.21 13.90
C GLN A 438 -36.64 20.62 12.59
N LYS A 439 -35.95 21.40 11.74
CA LYS A 439 -36.45 21.71 10.38
C LYS A 439 -36.56 20.45 9.54
N TYR A 440 -35.51 19.64 9.51
CA TYR A 440 -35.48 18.37 8.75
C TYR A 440 -36.61 17.41 9.20
N GLU A 441 -36.83 17.25 10.51
CA GLU A 441 -37.92 16.43 11.05
C GLU A 441 -39.31 16.96 10.69
N LYS A 442 -39.52 18.28 10.71
CA LYS A 442 -40.77 18.91 10.26
C LYS A 442 -41.04 18.68 8.78
N HIS A 443 -40.00 18.73 7.94
CA HIS A 443 -40.12 18.45 6.51
C HIS A 443 -40.49 16.99 6.22
N ILE A 444 -40.03 16.03 7.03
CA ILE A 444 -40.43 14.62 6.93
C ILE A 444 -41.85 14.39 7.46
N SER A 445 -42.23 15.06 8.55
CA SER A 445 -43.50 14.80 9.25
C SER A 445 -44.71 15.51 8.62
N SER A 446 -44.48 16.47 7.71
CA SER A 446 -45.55 17.19 7.00
C SER A 446 -46.08 16.35 5.82
N ASN A 447 -46.86 15.32 6.14
CA ASN A 447 -47.73 14.63 5.19
C ASN A 447 -48.84 15.59 4.70
N GLN A 448 -48.57 16.37 3.65
CA GLN A 448 -49.65 16.73 2.72
C GLN A 448 -49.97 15.48 1.89
N GLY A 449 -51.25 15.11 1.88
CA GLY A 449 -51.74 13.82 1.41
C GLY A 449 -51.34 13.48 -0.03
N MET A 450 -51.43 12.18 -0.32
CA MET A 450 -51.18 11.45 -1.55
C MET A 450 -51.67 12.06 -2.88
N SER A 451 -52.38 13.20 -2.88
CA SER A 451 -53.04 13.79 -4.05
C SER A 451 -52.24 14.88 -4.79
N ASP A 452 -51.06 15.30 -4.29
CA ASP A 452 -50.24 16.35 -4.91
C ASP A 452 -48.81 15.88 -5.26
N PHE A 453 -48.69 14.59 -5.64
CA PHE A 453 -47.44 13.84 -5.89
C PHE A 453 -46.50 14.40 -7.00
N MET A 454 -46.77 15.58 -7.55
CA MET A 454 -46.00 16.15 -8.67
C MET A 454 -45.46 17.57 -8.45
N LYS A 455 -45.61 18.20 -7.27
CA LYS A 455 -45.16 19.60 -7.10
C LYS A 455 -44.00 19.87 -6.15
N ASP A 456 -43.73 19.04 -5.14
CA ASP A 456 -42.51 19.16 -4.32
C ASP A 456 -42.05 17.76 -3.85
N ASN A 457 -41.00 17.21 -4.47
CA ASN A 457 -40.39 15.96 -4.03
C ASN A 457 -39.63 16.21 -2.72
N ASN A 458 -40.29 15.97 -1.58
CA ASN A 458 -39.65 15.88 -0.26
C ASN A 458 -38.73 14.64 -0.18
N LEU A 459 -37.64 14.64 -0.95
CA LEU A 459 -36.65 13.57 -0.96
C LEU A 459 -35.64 13.81 0.17
N SER A 460 -35.49 12.83 1.05
CA SER A 460 -34.39 12.81 2.00
C SER A 460 -33.08 12.53 1.26
N ALA A 461 -32.13 13.45 1.33
CA ALA A 461 -30.79 13.25 0.82
C ALA A 461 -29.94 12.55 1.89
N LEU A 462 -29.34 11.41 1.54
CA LEU A 462 -28.40 10.72 2.41
C LEU A 462 -27.02 11.41 2.36
N PRO A 463 -26.38 11.65 3.51
CA PRO A 463 -25.04 12.20 3.54
C PRO A 463 -24.07 11.16 2.99
N PHE A 464 -23.35 11.55 1.94
CA PHE A 464 -22.21 10.81 1.45
C PHE A 464 -20.99 11.16 2.30
N PHE A 465 -20.12 10.18 2.50
CA PHE A 465 -18.85 10.39 3.18
C PHE A 465 -17.71 9.67 2.48
N ALA A 466 -16.49 10.21 2.55
CA ALA A 466 -15.34 9.57 1.94
C ALA A 466 -14.86 8.35 2.74
N ILE A 467 -14.58 7.25 2.02
CA ILE A 467 -13.91 6.07 2.53
C ILE A 467 -12.63 5.87 1.71
N ASN A 468 -11.49 5.84 2.39
CA ASN A 468 -10.19 5.46 1.87
C ASN A 468 -9.90 4.02 2.30
N ASP A 469 -9.93 3.09 1.36
CA ASP A 469 -9.79 1.67 1.62
C ASP A 469 -8.67 0.99 0.81
N SER A 470 -8.10 -0.08 1.36
CA SER A 470 -7.14 -0.93 0.66
C SER A 470 -7.28 -2.39 1.09
N PHE A 471 -7.21 -3.32 0.14
CA PHE A 471 -7.26 -4.76 0.38
C PHE A 471 -6.08 -5.44 -0.32
N VAL A 472 -5.10 -5.90 0.46
CA VAL A 472 -3.79 -6.33 -0.07
C VAL A 472 -3.34 -7.63 0.59
N LEU A 473 -2.82 -8.56 -0.22
CA LEU A 473 -2.20 -9.80 0.24
C LEU A 473 -0.77 -9.54 0.71
N HIS A 474 -0.46 -9.96 1.94
CA HIS A 474 0.87 -9.87 2.55
C HIS A 474 1.66 -11.19 2.46
N ASN A 475 2.95 -11.12 2.77
CA ASN A 475 3.88 -12.26 2.69
C ASN A 475 3.54 -13.41 3.67
N ASP A 476 2.73 -13.16 4.71
CA ASP A 476 2.32 -14.16 5.71
C ASP A 476 1.03 -14.92 5.30
N ALA A 477 0.65 -14.86 4.03
CA ALA A 477 -0.56 -15.48 3.48
C ALA A 477 -1.85 -15.01 4.16
N SER A 478 -1.91 -13.70 4.45
CA SER A 478 -3.07 -12.99 4.96
C SER A 478 -3.39 -11.75 4.10
N TYR A 479 -4.66 -11.44 3.97
CA TYR A 479 -5.12 -10.17 3.42
C TYR A 479 -5.31 -9.17 4.55
N VAL A 480 -4.83 -7.95 4.35
CA VAL A 480 -5.09 -6.82 5.25
C VAL A 480 -6.06 -5.87 4.55
N LEU A 481 -7.26 -5.74 5.12
CA LEU A 481 -8.24 -4.74 4.77
C LEU A 481 -8.07 -3.53 5.69
N MET A 482 -7.72 -2.38 5.09
CA MET A 482 -7.70 -1.09 5.77
C MET A 482 -8.91 -0.29 5.35
N LEU A 483 -9.63 0.28 6.32
CA LEU A 483 -10.70 1.24 6.12
C LEU A 483 -10.35 2.52 6.86
N GLU A 484 -10.45 3.65 6.20
CA GLU A 484 -10.33 4.97 6.82
C GLU A 484 -11.49 5.85 6.33
N VAL A 485 -12.18 6.48 7.28
CA VAL A 485 -13.41 7.23 7.04
C VAL A 485 -13.23 8.64 7.59
N GLU A 486 -13.72 9.64 6.87
CA GLU A 486 -13.59 11.05 7.30
C GLU A 486 -14.32 11.38 8.62
N VAL A 487 -15.34 10.61 8.96
CA VAL A 487 -16.08 10.71 10.22
C VAL A 487 -15.93 9.39 10.98
N ALA A 488 -15.97 9.46 12.31
CA ALA A 488 -15.94 8.28 13.17
C ALA A 488 -16.95 7.21 12.73
N MET A 489 -16.50 5.97 12.67
CA MET A 489 -17.32 4.79 12.40
C MET A 489 -18.15 4.45 13.64
N ASP A 490 -19.35 3.94 13.40
CA ASP A 490 -20.23 3.40 14.43
C ASP A 490 -20.12 1.88 14.44
N VAL A 491 -20.44 1.28 13.29
CA VAL A 491 -20.44 -0.17 13.08
C VAL A 491 -19.93 -0.48 11.68
N VAL A 492 -19.12 -1.53 11.55
CA VAL A 492 -18.73 -2.13 10.27
C VAL A 492 -19.22 -3.58 10.24
N PHE A 493 -20.02 -3.94 9.25
CA PHE A 493 -20.40 -5.33 9.00
C PHE A 493 -19.55 -5.93 7.91
N ILE A 494 -19.12 -7.17 8.11
CA ILE A 494 -18.45 -7.97 7.09
C ILE A 494 -19.33 -9.17 6.78
N HIS A 495 -19.61 -9.36 5.51
CA HIS A 495 -20.27 -10.54 4.98
C HIS A 495 -19.36 -11.18 3.92
N CYS A 496 -19.11 -12.48 4.01
CA CYS A 496 -18.42 -13.22 2.96
C CYS A 496 -19.11 -14.55 2.66
N ASP A 497 -19.14 -14.90 1.37
CA ASP A 497 -19.74 -16.12 0.84
C ASP A 497 -18.90 -17.39 1.13
N ILE A 498 -17.72 -17.23 1.72
CA ILE A 498 -16.75 -18.29 2.03
C ILE A 498 -16.24 -18.20 3.46
N GLY A 499 -15.69 -19.33 3.95
CA GLY A 499 -15.03 -19.39 5.24
C GLY A 499 -13.71 -18.63 5.21
N LEU A 500 -13.52 -17.73 6.17
CA LEU A 500 -12.34 -16.90 6.37
C LEU A 500 -11.94 -16.91 7.85
N ASP A 501 -10.65 -17.05 8.12
CA ASP A 501 -10.16 -16.83 9.48
C ASP A 501 -9.92 -15.35 9.70
N LEU A 502 -10.65 -14.78 10.65
CA LEU A 502 -10.49 -13.40 11.12
C LEU A 502 -9.45 -13.36 12.24
N ILE A 503 -8.38 -12.59 12.04
CA ILE A 503 -7.29 -12.46 13.01
C ILE A 503 -7.48 -11.17 13.78
N ASP A 504 -7.40 -11.27 15.11
CA ASP A 504 -7.49 -10.10 15.95
C ASP A 504 -6.26 -9.20 15.78
N CYS A 505 -6.50 -7.92 15.54
CA CYS A 505 -5.46 -6.93 15.34
C CYS A 505 -5.31 -6.13 16.63
N GLU A 506 -4.16 -6.20 17.30
CA GLU A 506 -3.95 -5.52 18.60
C GLU A 506 -4.22 -4.00 18.59
N ARG A 507 -4.07 -3.36 17.42
CA ARG A 507 -4.33 -1.92 17.24
C ARG A 507 -5.83 -1.60 17.11
N ASN A 508 -6.66 -2.62 16.91
CA ASN A 508 -8.10 -2.49 16.78
C ASN A 508 -8.76 -2.44 18.15
N SER A 509 -9.56 -1.40 18.39
CA SER A 509 -10.35 -1.23 19.62
C SER A 509 -11.83 -1.59 19.42
N ALA A 510 -12.20 -2.05 18.24
CA ALA A 510 -13.56 -2.47 17.95
C ALA A 510 -13.87 -3.81 18.63
N VAL A 511 -15.08 -3.93 19.15
CA VAL A 511 -15.57 -5.21 19.67
C VAL A 511 -16.14 -6.01 18.50
N ILE A 512 -15.64 -7.23 18.32
CA ILE A 512 -16.06 -8.15 17.26
C ILE A 512 -17.13 -9.08 17.81
N SER A 513 -18.23 -9.26 17.07
CA SER A 513 -19.22 -10.30 17.31
C SER A 513 -19.49 -11.08 16.05
N PHE A 514 -19.41 -12.40 16.14
CA PHE A 514 -19.76 -13.32 15.07
C PHE A 514 -21.22 -13.71 15.18
N ASN A 515 -21.94 -13.68 14.06
CA ASN A 515 -23.28 -14.22 13.98
C ASN A 515 -23.22 -15.70 13.64
N GLU A 516 -24.13 -16.49 14.21
CA GLU A 516 -24.20 -17.92 13.91
C GLU A 516 -24.57 -18.13 12.43
N PRO A 517 -23.85 -18.99 11.70
CA PRO A 517 -24.16 -19.28 10.31
C PRO A 517 -25.53 -19.99 10.23
N ASN A 518 -26.33 -19.63 9.22
CA ASN A 518 -27.60 -20.31 8.97
C ASN A 518 -27.35 -21.76 8.55
N GLU A 519 -28.22 -22.71 8.97
CA GLU A 519 -28.11 -24.15 8.63
C GLU A 519 -28.05 -24.44 7.11
N SER A 520 -28.51 -23.50 6.27
CA SER A 520 -28.47 -23.61 4.81
C SER A 520 -27.15 -23.18 4.16
N ASN A 521 -26.39 -22.28 4.82
CA ASN A 521 -25.14 -21.70 4.31
C ASN A 521 -24.05 -21.80 5.38
N SER A 522 -23.54 -23.01 5.60
CA SER A 522 -22.59 -23.32 6.68
C SER A 522 -21.26 -22.56 6.62
N ASN A 523 -20.89 -22.08 5.44
CA ASN A 523 -19.57 -21.49 5.18
C ASN A 523 -19.60 -19.96 5.07
N GLU A 524 -20.77 -19.33 5.23
CA GLU A 524 -20.86 -17.87 5.22
C GLU A 524 -20.34 -17.28 6.52
N ILE A 525 -19.61 -16.17 6.41
CA ILE A 525 -19.15 -15.40 7.57
C ILE A 525 -19.90 -14.09 7.63
N LEU A 526 -20.49 -13.85 8.79
CA LEU A 526 -21.09 -12.57 9.15
C LEU A 526 -20.49 -12.09 10.48
N ALA A 527 -19.66 -11.06 10.40
CA ALA A 527 -19.00 -10.45 11.55
C ALA A 527 -19.40 -8.98 11.69
N THR A 528 -19.60 -8.54 12.92
CA THR A 528 -19.93 -7.14 13.25
C THR A 528 -18.82 -6.54 14.09
N PHE A 529 -18.25 -5.43 13.64
CA PHE A 529 -17.26 -4.64 14.35
C PHE A 529 -17.94 -3.41 14.92
N ARG A 530 -18.07 -3.34 16.24
CA ARG A 530 -18.61 -2.17 16.92
C ARG A 530 -17.49 -1.25 17.38
N CYS A 531 -17.39 -0.09 16.76
CA CYS A 531 -16.38 0.91 17.11
C CYS A 531 -16.86 1.72 18.33
N GLN A 532 -16.27 1.48 19.51
CA GLN A 532 -16.68 2.16 20.74
C GLN A 532 -16.12 3.60 20.83
N ALA A 533 -14.86 3.79 20.46
CA ALA A 533 -14.20 5.09 20.43
C ALA A 533 -14.59 5.90 19.17
N ASN A 534 -14.09 7.14 19.06
CA ASN A 534 -14.17 7.94 17.83
C ASN A 534 -13.19 7.39 16.78
N THR A 535 -13.38 6.13 16.41
CA THR A 535 -12.51 5.37 15.52
C THR A 535 -12.81 5.75 14.08
N THR A 536 -11.87 6.40 13.41
CA THR A 536 -11.94 6.75 11.98
C THR A 536 -11.24 5.72 11.10
N ARG A 537 -10.50 4.78 11.69
CA ARG A 537 -9.73 3.76 10.96
C ARG A 537 -9.93 2.37 11.53
N LEU A 538 -10.06 1.39 10.66
CA LEU A 538 -10.23 -0.01 11.03
C LEU A 538 -9.31 -0.89 10.17
N GLU A 539 -8.51 -1.72 10.83
CA GLU A 539 -7.63 -2.71 10.21
C GLU A 539 -8.21 -4.10 10.50
N ILE A 540 -8.38 -4.90 9.45
CA ILE A 540 -9.00 -6.22 9.53
C ILE A 540 -8.14 -7.19 8.75
N GLN A 541 -7.59 -8.18 9.43
CA GLN A 541 -6.74 -9.18 8.82
C GLN A 541 -7.53 -10.49 8.62
N LEU A 542 -7.45 -11.03 7.40
CA LEU A 542 -8.29 -12.12 6.91
C LEU A 542 -7.39 -13.19 6.28
N ARG A 543 -7.61 -14.47 6.58
CA ARG A 543 -6.94 -15.58 5.88
C ARG A 543 -7.98 -16.40 5.12
N PRO A 544 -7.95 -16.38 3.79
CA PRO A 544 -8.73 -17.31 2.98
C PRO A 544 -8.04 -18.67 2.87
N VAL A 545 -8.85 -19.69 2.60
CA VAL A 545 -8.39 -21.02 2.19
C VAL A 545 -8.29 -21.07 0.67
N GLU A 546 -7.13 -21.46 0.17
CA GLU A 546 -6.88 -21.57 -1.27
C GLU A 546 -7.83 -22.60 -1.91
N GLY A 547 -8.35 -22.29 -3.10
CA GLY A 547 -9.39 -23.07 -3.79
C GLY A 547 -10.82 -22.61 -3.51
N GLN A 548 -11.08 -21.94 -2.38
CA GLN A 548 -12.37 -21.28 -2.13
C GLN A 548 -12.38 -19.87 -2.75
N HIS A 549 -13.52 -19.44 -3.28
CA HIS A 549 -13.65 -18.13 -3.91
C HIS A 549 -15.03 -17.52 -3.65
N GLY A 550 -15.09 -16.20 -3.52
CA GLY A 550 -16.32 -15.50 -3.16
C GLY A 550 -16.15 -13.99 -3.11
N THR A 551 -17.16 -13.29 -2.64
CA THR A 551 -17.13 -11.83 -2.48
C THR A 551 -17.16 -11.45 -1.01
N LEU A 552 -16.23 -10.60 -0.60
CA LEU A 552 -16.22 -9.94 0.71
C LEU A 552 -16.96 -8.61 0.60
N SER A 553 -18.12 -8.50 1.24
CA SER A 553 -18.91 -7.27 1.31
C SER A 553 -18.79 -6.61 2.68
N VAL A 554 -18.41 -5.34 2.69
CA VAL A 554 -18.11 -4.55 3.87
C VAL A 554 -19.03 -3.34 3.93
N TYR A 555 -19.87 -3.29 4.95
CA TYR A 555 -20.87 -2.24 5.16
C TYR A 555 -20.37 -1.30 6.25
N VAL A 556 -20.08 -0.06 5.90
CA VAL A 556 -19.54 0.95 6.81
C VAL A 556 -20.66 1.92 7.20
N ILE A 557 -20.97 1.98 8.49
CA ILE A 557 -21.94 2.93 9.07
C ILE A 557 -21.17 3.98 9.87
N SER A 558 -21.34 5.25 9.51
CA SER A 558 -20.68 6.36 10.19
C SER A 558 -21.54 6.96 11.30
N ARG A 559 -20.93 7.80 12.15
CA ARG A 559 -21.61 8.61 13.17
C ARG A 559 -22.16 9.93 12.63
N ILE A 560 -22.60 9.96 11.38
CA ILE A 560 -23.27 11.11 10.77
C ILE A 560 -24.78 11.02 11.02
N THR A 561 -25.46 12.17 11.08
CA THR A 561 -26.93 12.27 11.14
C THR A 561 -27.46 13.03 9.92
N PRO A 562 -28.37 12.45 9.11
CA PRO A 562 -28.95 11.11 9.26
C PRO A 562 -27.91 10.00 9.03
N LYS A 563 -28.16 8.83 9.63
CA LYS A 563 -27.26 7.67 9.49
C LYS A 563 -27.25 7.20 8.04
N SER A 564 -26.07 7.00 7.48
CA SER A 564 -25.87 6.42 6.16
C SER A 564 -24.92 5.23 6.23
N CYS A 565 -25.14 4.27 5.33
CA CYS A 565 -24.33 3.08 5.16
C CYS A 565 -23.74 3.11 3.74
N GLN A 566 -22.45 2.82 3.62
CA GLN A 566 -21.79 2.61 2.34
C GLN A 566 -21.19 1.22 2.26
N ILE A 567 -21.29 0.59 1.09
CA ILE A 567 -20.82 -0.76 0.85
C ILE A 567 -19.52 -0.71 0.03
N ARG A 568 -18.57 -1.56 0.41
CA ARG A 568 -17.36 -1.89 -0.36
C ARG A 568 -17.33 -3.40 -0.61
N SER A 569 -16.97 -3.80 -1.83
CA SER A 569 -16.94 -5.21 -2.23
C SER A 569 -15.58 -5.58 -2.78
N TYR A 570 -15.01 -6.68 -2.29
CA TYR A 570 -13.71 -7.20 -2.69
C TYR A 570 -13.86 -8.65 -3.15
N ALA A 571 -13.25 -9.01 -4.28
CA ALA A 571 -13.25 -10.37 -4.78
C ALA A 571 -12.11 -11.17 -4.15
N ILE A 572 -12.41 -12.39 -3.69
CA ILE A 572 -11.41 -13.39 -3.28
C ILE A 572 -11.37 -14.45 -4.38
N GLN A 573 -10.26 -14.50 -5.11
CA GLN A 573 -10.07 -15.45 -6.21
C GLN A 573 -9.75 -16.86 -5.69
N PRO A 574 -9.99 -17.93 -6.48
CA PRO A 574 -9.60 -19.29 -6.13
C PRO A 574 -8.12 -19.44 -5.72
N LEU A 575 -7.20 -18.81 -6.47
CA LEU A 575 -5.78 -18.75 -6.11
C LEU A 575 -5.45 -17.49 -5.30
N SER A 576 -6.23 -17.22 -4.26
CA SER A 576 -6.12 -16.00 -3.44
C SER A 576 -4.77 -15.84 -2.74
N LEU A 577 -3.96 -16.90 -2.60
CA LEU A 577 -2.66 -16.82 -1.94
C LEU A 577 -1.50 -16.66 -2.92
N HIS A 578 -1.79 -16.45 -4.21
CA HIS A 578 -0.78 -16.16 -5.21
C HIS A 578 -0.56 -14.66 -5.36
N LYS A 579 0.69 -14.26 -5.59
CA LYS A 579 1.06 -12.88 -5.94
C LYS A 579 1.98 -12.89 -7.15
N ARG A 580 1.89 -11.85 -8.00
CA ARG A 580 2.77 -11.73 -9.15
C ARG A 580 4.23 -11.56 -8.69
N GLN A 581 5.17 -12.20 -9.37
CA GLN A 581 6.61 -12.18 -9.08
C GLN A 581 7.42 -11.94 -10.36
N TYR A 582 8.70 -11.58 -10.18
CA TYR A 582 9.75 -11.56 -11.20
C TYR A 582 9.82 -12.84 -12.06
N SER A 583 10.12 -12.67 -13.35
CA SER A 583 10.28 -13.74 -14.34
C SER A 583 11.64 -14.48 -14.26
N ASN A 584 12.12 -14.78 -13.06
CA ASN A 584 13.49 -15.29 -12.84
C ASN A 584 13.58 -16.68 -12.20
N ARG A 585 12.47 -17.29 -11.81
CA ARG A 585 12.46 -18.63 -11.20
C ARG A 585 12.13 -19.70 -12.23
N GLN A 586 12.97 -20.73 -12.29
CA GLN A 586 12.68 -21.96 -13.01
C GLN A 586 12.05 -22.98 -12.06
N ILE A 587 11.16 -23.80 -12.61
CA ILE A 587 10.52 -24.90 -11.89
C ILE A 587 11.29 -26.18 -12.20
N GLU A 588 11.84 -26.83 -11.17
CA GLU A 588 12.61 -28.08 -11.32
C GLU A 588 11.69 -29.26 -11.69
N PHE A 589 10.63 -29.48 -10.90
CA PHE A 589 9.65 -30.54 -11.11
C PHE A 589 8.31 -29.95 -11.54
N VAL A 590 8.10 -29.88 -12.85
CA VAL A 590 6.96 -29.19 -13.46
C VAL A 590 5.74 -30.11 -13.53
N ASN A 591 4.64 -29.68 -12.90
CA ASN A 591 3.31 -30.15 -13.26
C ASN A 591 2.75 -29.23 -14.36
N SER A 592 2.05 -29.78 -15.34
CA SER A 592 1.49 -29.03 -16.45
C SER A 592 -0.01 -29.28 -16.62
N LEU A 593 -0.74 -28.21 -16.93
CA LEU A 593 -2.13 -28.22 -17.36
C LEU A 593 -2.24 -27.44 -18.66
N THR A 594 -2.60 -28.15 -19.73
CA THR A 594 -2.84 -27.59 -21.04
C THR A 594 -4.32 -27.70 -21.35
N ILE A 595 -4.95 -26.55 -21.62
CA ILE A 595 -6.35 -26.48 -22.04
C ILE A 595 -6.38 -25.93 -23.46
N THR A 596 -6.91 -26.70 -24.39
CA THR A 596 -7.07 -26.32 -25.80
C THR A 596 -8.56 -26.26 -26.13
N GLY A 597 -8.97 -25.38 -27.03
CA GLY A 597 -10.39 -25.29 -27.42
C GLY A 597 -10.71 -24.11 -28.32
N GLU A 598 -11.99 -23.97 -28.66
CA GLU A 598 -12.51 -22.92 -29.55
C GLU A 598 -12.84 -21.62 -28.80
N PHE A 599 -11.95 -21.16 -27.91
CA PHE A 599 -12.12 -19.89 -27.18
C PHE A 599 -11.17 -18.79 -27.68
N GLY A 600 -11.64 -17.53 -27.57
CA GLY A 600 -10.82 -16.38 -27.87
C GLY A 600 -9.81 -16.07 -26.76
N ILE A 601 -8.83 -15.22 -27.05
CA ILE A 601 -7.89 -14.71 -26.05
C ILE A 601 -8.60 -13.96 -24.91
N ASN A 602 -9.69 -13.25 -25.21
CA ASN A 602 -10.46 -12.51 -24.21
C ASN A 602 -11.19 -13.45 -23.23
N ASP A 603 -11.66 -14.60 -23.71
CA ASP A 603 -12.30 -15.61 -22.86
C ASP A 603 -11.27 -16.23 -21.92
N ALA A 604 -10.13 -16.65 -22.47
CA ALA A 604 -9.00 -17.17 -21.70
C ALA A 604 -8.54 -16.17 -20.63
N HIS A 605 -8.35 -14.92 -21.01
CA HIS A 605 -7.98 -13.83 -20.11
C HIS A 605 -9.03 -13.61 -19.01
N THR A 606 -10.32 -13.61 -19.37
CA THR A 606 -11.42 -13.43 -18.42
C THR A 606 -11.47 -14.57 -17.40
N TRP A 607 -11.29 -15.82 -17.85
CA TRP A 607 -11.28 -16.99 -16.96
C TRP A 607 -10.09 -16.95 -16.00
N LEU A 608 -8.89 -16.66 -16.51
CA LEU A 608 -7.69 -16.53 -15.70
C LEU A 608 -7.84 -15.38 -14.69
N ARG A 609 -8.34 -14.21 -15.11
CA ARG A 609 -8.54 -13.04 -14.22
C ARG A 609 -9.53 -13.30 -13.08
N LYS A 610 -10.51 -14.17 -13.29
CA LYS A 610 -11.42 -14.62 -12.22
C LYS A 610 -10.76 -15.62 -11.28
N CYS A 611 -9.77 -16.37 -11.77
CA CYS A 611 -9.11 -17.45 -11.03
C CYS A 611 -7.88 -16.98 -10.23
N ILE A 612 -7.13 -16.03 -10.77
CA ILE A 612 -5.79 -15.62 -10.30
C ILE A 612 -5.81 -14.12 -10.01
N PRO A 613 -5.32 -13.69 -8.83
CA PRO A 613 -5.21 -12.27 -8.50
C PRO A 613 -4.20 -11.56 -9.42
N GLU A 614 -4.33 -10.23 -9.52
CA GLU A 614 -3.34 -9.36 -10.17
C GLU A 614 -3.08 -9.63 -11.66
N ILE A 615 -3.95 -10.38 -12.35
CA ILE A 615 -3.96 -10.39 -13.81
C ILE A 615 -4.44 -9.02 -14.30
N PRO A 616 -3.66 -8.34 -15.17
CA PRO A 616 -4.02 -7.03 -15.71
C PRO A 616 -5.43 -7.00 -16.31
N GLU A 617 -6.13 -5.87 -16.20
CA GLU A 617 -7.46 -5.70 -16.79
C GLU A 617 -7.48 -5.76 -18.32
N LYS A 618 -6.36 -5.40 -18.96
CA LYS A 618 -6.14 -5.60 -20.39
C LYS A 618 -4.81 -6.28 -20.59
N LEU A 619 -4.71 -7.13 -21.60
CA LEU A 619 -3.46 -7.74 -22.02
C LEU A 619 -2.58 -6.73 -22.77
N SER A 620 -1.26 -6.87 -22.66
CA SER A 620 -0.27 -6.01 -23.31
C SER A 620 -0.06 -6.31 -24.81
N LEU A 621 -0.98 -7.05 -25.46
CA LEU A 621 -0.93 -7.55 -26.85
C LEU A 621 -0.96 -6.46 -27.95
N THR A 622 -0.53 -5.24 -27.65
CA THR A 622 -0.43 -4.11 -28.58
C THR A 622 0.72 -4.25 -29.59
N VAL A 623 1.55 -5.28 -29.46
CA VAL A 623 2.65 -5.59 -30.39
C VAL A 623 2.17 -6.58 -31.46
N PRO A 624 2.29 -6.26 -32.76
CA PRO A 624 1.99 -7.22 -33.84
C PRO A 624 2.84 -8.48 -33.68
N ASN A 625 2.23 -9.66 -33.83
CA ASN A 625 2.82 -11.01 -33.71
C ASN A 625 2.99 -11.58 -32.29
N VAL A 626 2.46 -10.95 -31.25
CA VAL A 626 2.36 -11.59 -29.93
C VAL A 626 1.02 -12.33 -29.85
N GLU A 627 1.07 -13.67 -29.86
CA GLU A 627 -0.13 -14.53 -29.84
C GLU A 627 -0.56 -14.94 -28.43
N SER A 628 0.31 -14.74 -27.44
CA SER A 628 0.08 -15.11 -26.05
C SER A 628 0.87 -14.23 -25.06
N GLU A 629 0.41 -14.15 -23.82
CA GLU A 629 1.06 -13.39 -22.74
C GLU A 629 1.35 -14.32 -21.55
N VAL A 630 2.53 -14.17 -20.94
CA VAL A 630 3.01 -15.02 -19.85
C VAL A 630 3.10 -14.25 -18.54
N PHE A 631 2.56 -14.84 -17.47
CA PHE A 631 2.56 -14.28 -16.13
C PHE A 631 3.24 -15.23 -15.14
N TYR A 632 3.98 -14.66 -14.20
CA TYR A 632 4.72 -15.40 -13.17
C TYR A 632 4.17 -15.07 -11.78
N TYR A 633 3.92 -16.12 -11.00
CA TYR A 633 3.30 -16.04 -9.68
C TYR A 633 4.05 -16.88 -8.65
N ILE A 634 3.91 -16.50 -7.39
CA ILE A 634 4.35 -17.28 -6.23
C ILE A 634 3.25 -17.35 -5.18
N SER A 635 3.03 -18.53 -4.61
CA SER A 635 2.17 -18.71 -3.45
C SER A 635 2.85 -18.17 -2.20
N THR A 636 2.21 -17.25 -1.49
CA THR A 636 2.69 -16.73 -0.20
C THR A 636 2.67 -17.79 0.91
N MET A 637 1.90 -18.87 0.75
CA MET A 637 1.78 -19.92 1.74
C MET A 637 2.79 -21.05 1.54
N THR A 638 2.95 -21.52 0.30
CA THR A 638 3.78 -22.70 -0.01
C THR A 638 5.11 -22.36 -0.68
N ASN A 639 5.32 -21.09 -1.08
CA ASN A 639 6.44 -20.64 -1.92
C ASN A 639 6.54 -21.32 -3.29
N SER A 640 5.50 -22.07 -3.69
CA SER A 640 5.34 -22.66 -5.01
C SER A 640 5.24 -21.60 -6.10
N VAL A 641 5.73 -21.92 -7.29
CA VAL A 641 5.72 -21.05 -8.47
C VAL A 641 4.59 -21.49 -9.40
N LEU A 642 3.92 -20.52 -10.02
CA LEU A 642 2.94 -20.73 -11.07
C LEU A 642 3.30 -19.85 -12.27
N ILE A 643 3.39 -20.45 -13.45
CA ILE A 643 3.59 -19.76 -14.72
C ILE A 643 2.33 -19.96 -15.56
N CYS A 644 1.74 -18.86 -16.00
CA CYS A 644 0.50 -18.85 -16.77
C CYS A 644 0.74 -18.25 -18.14
N ASN A 645 0.59 -19.05 -19.20
CA ASN A 645 0.61 -18.59 -20.57
C ASN A 645 -0.82 -18.54 -21.12
N CYS A 646 -1.30 -17.32 -21.37
CA CYS A 646 -2.62 -17.01 -21.91
C CYS A 646 -2.52 -16.78 -23.42
N GLY A 647 -3.02 -17.72 -24.22
CA GLY A 647 -3.04 -17.64 -25.68
C GLY A 647 -4.43 -17.77 -26.27
N LYS A 648 -4.56 -17.48 -27.58
CA LYS A 648 -5.81 -17.74 -28.31
C LYS A 648 -6.02 -19.24 -28.49
N GLY A 649 -7.13 -19.77 -27.98
CA GLY A 649 -7.50 -21.19 -28.07
C GLY A 649 -6.61 -22.15 -27.26
N VAL A 650 -5.63 -21.63 -26.50
CA VAL A 650 -4.70 -22.42 -25.71
C VAL A 650 -4.36 -21.69 -24.41
N ILE A 651 -4.48 -22.39 -23.29
CA ILE A 651 -4.00 -21.95 -21.96
C ILE A 651 -3.01 -23.00 -21.46
N ASN A 652 -1.76 -22.59 -21.23
CA ASN A 652 -0.73 -23.45 -20.66
C ASN A 652 -0.35 -22.96 -19.27
N LEU A 653 -0.53 -23.83 -18.28
CA LEU A 653 -0.31 -23.54 -16.87
C LEU A 653 0.73 -24.53 -16.35
N THR A 654 1.79 -24.03 -15.73
CA THR A 654 2.83 -24.87 -15.12
C THR A 654 3.08 -24.46 -13.68
N SER A 655 3.21 -25.44 -12.79
CA SER A 655 3.47 -25.20 -11.37
C SER A 655 4.21 -26.38 -10.74
N ASP A 656 5.02 -26.10 -9.71
CA ASP A 656 5.56 -27.13 -8.81
C ASP A 656 4.53 -27.60 -7.76
N ASN A 657 3.33 -27.04 -7.72
CA ASN A 657 2.26 -27.44 -6.80
C ASN A 657 1.09 -28.15 -7.51
N VAL A 658 0.82 -29.38 -7.09
CA VAL A 658 -0.27 -30.23 -7.62
C VAL A 658 -1.65 -29.66 -7.29
N SER A 659 -1.83 -29.06 -6.10
CA SER A 659 -3.09 -28.44 -5.69
C SER A 659 -3.41 -27.22 -6.54
N THR A 660 -2.41 -26.39 -6.86
CA THR A 660 -2.58 -25.25 -7.76
C THR A 660 -3.13 -25.69 -9.12
N ILE A 661 -2.58 -26.77 -9.70
CA ILE A 661 -3.07 -27.34 -10.95
C ILE A 661 -4.48 -27.93 -10.82
N SER A 662 -4.80 -28.61 -9.71
CA SER A 662 -6.14 -29.15 -9.45
C SER A 662 -7.19 -28.04 -9.39
N ILE A 663 -6.92 -26.98 -8.64
CA ILE A 663 -7.80 -25.81 -8.50
C ILE A 663 -8.02 -25.15 -9.87
N LEU A 664 -6.94 -24.91 -10.63
CA LEU A 664 -7.02 -24.31 -11.96
C LEU A 664 -7.84 -25.17 -12.92
N LYS A 665 -7.59 -26.49 -12.94
CA LYS A 665 -8.34 -27.43 -13.79
C LYS A 665 -9.83 -27.35 -13.50
N ASP A 666 -10.23 -27.48 -12.24
CA ASP A 666 -11.64 -27.47 -11.84
C ASP A 666 -12.33 -26.15 -12.18
N PHE A 667 -11.69 -25.03 -11.83
CA PHE A 667 -12.26 -23.71 -12.04
C PHE A 667 -12.41 -23.38 -13.52
N LEU A 668 -11.36 -23.58 -14.32
CA LEU A 668 -11.38 -23.30 -15.76
C LEU A 668 -12.34 -24.22 -16.51
N THR A 669 -12.42 -25.50 -16.13
CA THR A 669 -13.40 -26.45 -16.70
C THR A 669 -14.83 -25.99 -16.44
N ARG A 670 -15.11 -25.53 -15.21
CA ARG A 670 -16.41 -25.00 -14.84
C ARG A 670 -16.76 -23.73 -15.61
N GLU A 671 -15.81 -22.80 -15.77
CA GLU A 671 -16.00 -21.56 -16.53
C GLU A 671 -16.26 -21.83 -18.02
N ALA A 672 -15.49 -22.72 -18.64
CA ALA A 672 -15.70 -23.15 -20.02
C ALA A 672 -17.08 -23.82 -20.21
N THR A 673 -17.45 -24.72 -19.30
CA THR A 673 -18.76 -25.39 -19.32
C THR A 673 -19.90 -24.38 -19.16
N ARG A 674 -19.75 -23.39 -18.27
CA ARG A 674 -20.74 -22.32 -18.07
C ARG A 674 -20.97 -21.50 -19.33
N GLN A 675 -19.93 -21.32 -20.15
CA GLN A 675 -20.01 -20.63 -21.43
C GLN A 675 -20.34 -21.56 -22.61
N SER A 676 -20.57 -22.85 -22.36
CA SER A 676 -20.80 -23.88 -23.38
C SER A 676 -19.66 -24.03 -24.40
N THR A 677 -18.43 -23.74 -23.97
CA THR A 677 -17.23 -23.86 -24.81
C THR A 677 -16.67 -25.28 -24.70
N GLN A 678 -16.44 -25.92 -25.86
CA GLN A 678 -15.76 -27.22 -25.90
C GLN A 678 -14.25 -27.03 -25.68
N ILE A 679 -13.72 -27.78 -24.71
CA ILE A 679 -12.31 -27.76 -24.35
C ILE A 679 -11.76 -29.19 -24.25
N GLU A 680 -10.51 -29.35 -24.61
CA GLU A 680 -9.69 -30.52 -24.36
C GLU A 680 -8.68 -30.19 -23.26
N ILE A 681 -8.53 -31.11 -22.30
CA ILE A 681 -7.73 -30.89 -21.10
C ILE A 681 -6.67 -31.99 -21.04
N ASN A 682 -5.40 -31.58 -20.98
CA ASN A 682 -4.27 -32.47 -20.78
C ASN A 682 -3.53 -32.07 -19.49
N VAL A 683 -3.31 -33.04 -18.59
CA VAL A 683 -2.65 -32.83 -17.30
C VAL A 683 -1.48 -33.79 -17.17
N GLN A 684 -0.31 -33.27 -16.80
CA GLN A 684 0.88 -34.06 -16.51
C GLN A 684 1.37 -33.72 -15.10
N ILE A 685 1.66 -34.76 -14.30
CA ILE A 685 2.06 -34.61 -12.89
C ILE A 685 3.37 -35.34 -12.66
N VAL A 686 4.26 -34.68 -11.92
CA VAL A 686 5.56 -35.22 -11.52
C VAL A 686 5.54 -35.49 -10.02
N GLU A 687 5.64 -36.74 -9.61
CA GLU A 687 5.50 -37.18 -8.21
C GLU A 687 6.54 -36.55 -7.28
N ARG A 688 7.73 -36.21 -7.80
CA ARG A 688 8.79 -35.55 -7.03
C ARG A 688 8.44 -34.12 -6.59
N CYS A 689 7.46 -33.46 -7.21
CA CYS A 689 7.06 -32.09 -6.83
C CYS A 689 6.53 -32.02 -5.39
N ILE A 690 5.85 -33.08 -4.93
CA ILE A 690 5.32 -33.19 -3.56
C ILE A 690 6.44 -33.04 -2.53
N SER A 691 7.57 -33.71 -2.76
CA SER A 691 8.74 -33.61 -1.88
C SER A 691 9.24 -32.16 -1.76
N VAL A 692 9.26 -31.38 -2.84
CA VAL A 692 9.71 -29.98 -2.82
C VAL A 692 8.82 -29.12 -1.94
N ILE A 693 7.50 -29.27 -2.05
CA ILE A 693 6.54 -28.51 -1.23
C ILE A 693 6.66 -28.91 0.23
N LEU A 694 6.74 -30.20 0.53
CA LEU A 694 6.93 -30.68 1.90
C LEU A 694 8.23 -30.15 2.51
N ARG A 695 9.32 -30.05 1.72
CA ARG A 695 10.57 -29.39 2.16
C ARG A 695 10.34 -27.92 2.50
N HIS A 696 9.55 -27.19 1.73
CA HIS A 696 9.24 -25.79 2.02
C HIS A 696 8.33 -25.61 3.25
N LEU A 697 7.40 -26.52 3.49
CA LEU A 697 6.49 -26.46 4.64
C LEU A 697 7.13 -26.94 5.94
N TYR A 698 8.12 -27.83 5.88
CA TYR A 698 8.71 -28.44 7.08
C TYR A 698 9.18 -27.44 8.15
N PRO A 699 9.92 -26.36 7.84
CA PRO A 699 10.34 -25.39 8.86
C PRO A 699 9.16 -24.75 9.59
N LEU A 700 8.06 -24.46 8.88
CA LEU A 700 6.84 -23.90 9.48
C LEU A 700 6.17 -24.92 10.39
N ILE A 701 6.06 -26.18 9.95
CA ILE A 701 5.48 -27.29 10.74
C ILE A 701 6.28 -27.50 12.03
N LYS A 702 7.60 -27.64 11.93
CA LYS A 702 8.50 -27.83 13.08
C LYS A 702 8.34 -26.68 14.07
N ASN A 703 8.37 -25.44 13.62
CA ASN A 703 8.22 -24.26 14.48
C ASN A 703 6.86 -24.22 15.19
N LEU A 704 5.75 -24.48 14.49
CA LEU A 704 4.41 -24.43 15.09
C LEU A 704 4.19 -25.56 16.11
N ILE A 705 4.68 -26.78 15.84
CA ILE A 705 4.60 -27.89 16.79
C ILE A 705 5.43 -27.60 18.04
N LEU A 706 6.62 -27.03 17.88
CA LEU A 706 7.49 -26.61 18.99
C LEU A 706 6.86 -25.50 19.83
N GLU A 707 6.29 -24.46 19.20
CA GLU A 707 5.62 -23.38 19.93
C GLU A 707 4.34 -23.88 20.63
N ARG A 708 3.60 -24.84 20.05
CA ARG A 708 2.47 -25.51 20.72
C ARG A 708 2.94 -26.26 21.96
N GLN A 709 4.01 -27.07 21.84
CA GLN A 709 4.58 -27.79 22.99
C GLN A 709 5.05 -26.83 24.07
N ARG A 710 5.73 -25.75 23.68
CA ARG A 710 6.20 -24.69 24.58
C ARG A 710 5.02 -24.03 25.31
N SER A 711 3.93 -23.73 24.62
CA SER A 711 2.70 -23.18 25.21
C SER A 711 2.08 -24.13 26.22
N ASN A 712 1.99 -25.43 25.91
CA ASN A 712 1.43 -26.44 26.81
C ASN A 712 2.28 -26.59 28.08
N LEU A 713 3.62 -26.60 27.94
CA LEU A 713 4.54 -26.65 29.07
C LEU A 713 4.43 -25.40 29.93
N PHE A 714 4.33 -24.23 29.30
CA PHE A 714 4.17 -22.96 30.01
C PHE A 714 2.89 -22.93 30.85
N GLU A 715 1.75 -23.40 30.30
CA GLU A 715 0.49 -23.50 31.02
C GLU A 715 0.61 -24.44 32.23
N ALA A 716 1.19 -25.64 32.04
CA ALA A 716 1.40 -26.59 33.14
C ALA A 716 2.32 -26.02 34.24
N VAL A 717 3.37 -25.28 33.87
CA VAL A 717 4.28 -24.65 34.85
C VAL A 717 3.62 -23.44 35.54
N ASN A 718 2.78 -22.69 34.84
CA ASN A 718 2.00 -21.60 35.41
C ASN A 718 0.96 -22.12 36.42
N ASP A 719 0.33 -23.26 36.14
CA ASP A 719 -0.57 -23.92 37.09
C ASP A 719 0.19 -24.36 38.35
N LEU A 720 1.40 -24.90 38.18
CA LEU A 720 2.31 -25.26 39.29
C LEU A 720 2.76 -24.05 40.12
N GLN A 721 2.72 -22.83 39.57
CA GLN A 721 3.07 -21.61 40.32
C GLN A 721 2.11 -21.37 41.50
N SER A 722 0.88 -21.87 41.41
CA SER A 722 -0.11 -21.78 42.49
C SER A 722 0.15 -22.77 43.65
N SER A 723 0.78 -23.92 43.36
CA SER A 723 1.09 -24.96 44.34
C SER A 723 2.53 -24.89 44.87
N ASP A 724 3.52 -24.77 43.98
CA ASP A 724 4.96 -24.85 44.28
C ASP A 724 5.76 -23.82 43.46
N ALA A 725 5.72 -22.55 43.88
CA ALA A 725 6.34 -21.43 43.16
C ALA A 725 7.85 -21.58 42.94
N ASP A 726 8.58 -22.20 43.86
CA ASP A 726 10.04 -22.41 43.74
C ASP A 726 10.38 -23.45 42.66
N ILE A 727 9.57 -24.52 42.57
CA ILE A 727 9.74 -25.55 41.52
C ILE A 727 9.33 -24.96 40.17
N ALA A 728 8.24 -24.21 40.11
CA ALA A 728 7.78 -23.55 38.89
C ALA A 728 8.84 -22.57 38.34
N THR A 729 9.45 -21.74 39.20
CA THR A 729 10.51 -20.81 38.78
C THR A 729 11.81 -21.50 38.36
N GLN A 730 12.13 -22.65 38.94
CA GLN A 730 13.24 -23.50 38.50
C GLN A 730 12.95 -24.10 37.11
N LEU A 731 11.76 -24.67 36.90
CA LEU A 731 11.34 -25.26 35.63
C LEU A 731 11.24 -24.23 34.50
N LEU A 732 10.79 -23.00 34.79
CA LEU A 732 10.79 -21.91 33.81
C LEU A 732 12.19 -21.60 33.28
N LYS A 733 13.22 -21.67 34.15
CA LYS A 733 14.62 -21.48 33.77
C LYS A 733 15.19 -22.70 33.05
N ASP A 734 14.98 -23.90 33.59
CA ASP A 734 15.54 -25.14 33.03
C ASP A 734 14.98 -25.45 31.63
N LEU A 735 13.70 -25.15 31.39
CA LEU A 735 13.02 -25.33 30.11
C LEU A 735 13.15 -24.09 29.19
N ASN A 736 13.92 -23.07 29.59
CA ASN A 736 14.06 -21.80 28.87
C ASN A 736 12.71 -21.18 28.45
N LEU A 737 11.70 -21.29 29.33
CA LEU A 737 10.35 -20.78 29.11
C LEU A 737 10.24 -19.28 29.42
N ASP A 738 11.22 -18.70 30.13
CA ASP A 738 11.29 -17.27 30.45
C ASP A 738 11.28 -16.38 29.19
N SER A 739 10.33 -15.45 29.13
CA SER A 739 10.13 -14.53 28.01
C SER A 739 11.27 -13.53 27.77
N ASN A 740 12.18 -13.36 28.73
CA ASN A 740 13.17 -12.27 28.75
C ASN A 740 14.60 -12.68 28.33
N ASN A 741 14.89 -13.98 28.14
CA ASN A 741 16.27 -14.48 27.96
C ASN A 741 16.57 -15.07 26.57
N ASN A 742 15.82 -14.72 25.53
CA ASN A 742 16.17 -15.09 24.15
C ASN A 742 16.95 -13.94 23.45
N PRO A 743 18.29 -13.95 23.45
CA PRO A 743 19.09 -12.89 22.80
C PRO A 743 18.92 -12.84 21.26
N GLU A 744 18.38 -13.89 20.62
CA GLU A 744 18.12 -13.88 19.17
C GLU A 744 16.78 -13.26 18.78
N LYS A 745 15.75 -13.27 19.65
CA LYS A 745 14.49 -12.56 19.39
C LYS A 745 14.64 -11.03 19.52
N GLY A 746 15.73 -10.55 20.15
CA GLY A 746 16.02 -9.13 20.39
C GLY A 746 16.52 -8.32 19.19
N LYS A 747 16.83 -8.94 18.04
CA LYS A 747 17.31 -8.20 16.84
C LYS A 747 16.40 -8.29 15.62
N ILE A 748 15.38 -9.15 15.61
CA ILE A 748 14.51 -9.34 14.43
C ILE A 748 13.05 -8.93 14.69
N ASN A 749 12.59 -8.81 15.94
CA ASN A 749 11.20 -8.50 16.27
C ASN A 749 11.02 -7.37 17.29
N SER A 750 11.58 -6.18 17.04
CA SER A 750 11.40 -5.00 17.91
C SER A 750 9.99 -4.36 17.86
N ALA A 751 8.97 -5.05 17.34
CA ALA A 751 7.63 -4.48 17.18
C ALA A 751 6.45 -5.34 17.68
N LYS A 752 6.67 -6.55 18.22
CA LYS A 752 5.59 -7.32 18.87
C LYS A 752 5.84 -7.35 20.37
N ARG A 753 4.96 -6.67 21.13
CA ARG A 753 4.85 -6.89 22.58
C ARG A 753 4.53 -8.37 22.83
N PRO A 754 4.87 -8.94 23.99
CA PRO A 754 4.37 -10.26 24.33
C PRO A 754 2.83 -10.20 24.35
N GLN A 755 2.21 -10.85 23.37
CA GLN A 755 0.77 -11.11 23.34
C GLN A 755 0.36 -11.88 24.62
N SER A 756 -0.91 -11.77 25.01
CA SER A 756 -1.52 -12.71 25.96
C SER A 756 -1.21 -14.15 25.53
N SER A 757 -0.78 -14.99 26.48
CA SER A 757 -0.41 -16.39 26.23
C SER A 757 -1.50 -17.18 25.49
N GLU A 758 -2.77 -16.87 25.75
CA GLU A 758 -3.94 -17.50 25.12
C GLU A 758 -4.09 -17.15 23.62
N THR A 759 -3.83 -15.90 23.23
CA THR A 759 -3.96 -15.45 21.83
C THR A 759 -2.89 -16.09 20.95
N ASN A 760 -1.65 -16.12 21.44
CA ASN A 760 -0.55 -16.85 20.79
C ASN A 760 -0.89 -18.33 20.60
N ARG A 761 -1.50 -18.97 21.61
CA ARG A 761 -1.86 -20.40 21.55
C ARG A 761 -2.91 -20.67 20.48
N GLN A 762 -3.95 -19.84 20.40
CA GLN A 762 -5.00 -19.98 19.39
C GLN A 762 -4.45 -19.79 17.97
N ASP A 763 -3.57 -18.80 17.77
CA ASP A 763 -2.91 -18.57 16.47
C ASP A 763 -2.05 -19.76 16.04
N VAL A 764 -1.32 -20.38 16.98
CA VAL A 764 -0.52 -21.58 16.70
C VAL A 764 -1.40 -22.76 16.29
N LEU A 765 -2.53 -22.98 16.96
CA LEU A 765 -3.46 -24.05 16.62
C LEU A 765 -4.10 -23.85 15.25
N ILE A 766 -4.58 -22.64 14.95
CA ILE A 766 -5.12 -22.28 13.62
C ILE A 766 -4.04 -22.50 12.55
N GLY A 767 -2.79 -22.10 12.83
CA GLY A 767 -1.67 -22.32 11.93
C GLY A 767 -1.42 -23.80 11.64
N LEU A 768 -1.49 -24.67 12.65
CA LEU A 768 -1.34 -26.12 12.49
C LEU A 768 -2.49 -26.73 11.69
N ASP A 769 -3.73 -26.42 12.04
CA ASP A 769 -4.92 -26.89 11.34
C ASP A 769 -4.88 -26.52 9.86
N ARG A 770 -4.41 -25.30 9.55
CA ARG A 770 -4.20 -24.84 8.18
C ARG A 770 -3.16 -25.67 7.44
N ILE A 771 -2.00 -25.95 8.05
CA ILE A 771 -0.96 -26.75 7.37
C ILE A 771 -1.44 -28.20 7.19
N TYR A 772 -2.11 -28.79 8.17
CA TYR A 772 -2.70 -30.12 8.02
C TYR A 772 -3.76 -30.14 6.91
N GLY A 773 -4.57 -29.09 6.80
CA GLY A 773 -5.48 -28.87 5.68
C GLY A 773 -4.75 -28.89 4.34
N ILE A 774 -3.69 -28.08 4.18
CA ILE A 774 -2.89 -28.00 2.94
C ILE A 774 -2.29 -29.36 2.56
N ILE A 775 -1.73 -30.09 3.54
CA ILE A 775 -1.13 -31.41 3.31
C ILE A 775 -2.22 -32.42 2.88
N THR A 776 -3.39 -32.34 3.50
CA THR A 776 -4.55 -33.21 3.18
C THR A 776 -5.10 -32.90 1.79
N ASP A 777 -5.26 -31.63 1.46
CA ASP A 777 -5.73 -31.18 0.15
C ASP A 777 -4.74 -31.58 -0.95
N MET A 778 -3.43 -31.44 -0.70
CA MET A 778 -2.39 -31.89 -1.61
C MET A 778 -2.47 -33.39 -1.91
N PHE A 779 -2.76 -34.21 -0.89
CA PHE A 779 -2.99 -35.65 -1.07
C PHE A 779 -4.24 -35.94 -1.91
N ILE A 780 -5.36 -35.27 -1.60
CA ILE A 780 -6.63 -35.43 -2.32
C ILE A 780 -6.46 -35.03 -3.78
N ASP A 781 -5.85 -33.88 -4.04
CA ASP A 781 -5.61 -33.33 -5.38
C ASP A 781 -4.69 -34.20 -6.21
N TYR A 782 -3.64 -34.75 -5.60
CA TYR A 782 -2.75 -35.71 -6.26
C TYR A 782 -3.51 -36.93 -6.79
N HIS A 783 -4.28 -37.60 -5.92
CA HIS A 783 -5.06 -38.79 -6.31
C HIS A 783 -6.19 -38.46 -7.29
N LYS A 784 -6.77 -37.27 -7.15
CA LYS A 784 -7.80 -36.75 -8.07
C LYS A 784 -7.28 -36.60 -9.48
N LEU A 785 -6.10 -36.02 -9.64
CA LEU A 785 -5.52 -35.81 -10.96
C LEU A 785 -4.94 -37.11 -11.55
N LYS A 786 -4.57 -38.11 -10.74
CA LYS A 786 -4.22 -39.47 -11.19
C LYS A 786 -5.43 -40.32 -11.62
N GLY A 787 -6.66 -39.86 -11.38
CA GLY A 787 -7.89 -40.52 -11.83
C GLY A 787 -8.45 -41.56 -10.84
N ASN A 788 -8.05 -41.51 -9.57
CA ASN A 788 -8.59 -42.41 -8.54
C ASN A 788 -10.05 -42.04 -8.18
N SER A 789 -10.80 -42.99 -7.62
CA SER A 789 -12.18 -42.72 -7.18
C SER A 789 -12.23 -41.75 -5.99
N MET A 790 -12.87 -40.60 -6.17
CA MET A 790 -12.95 -39.54 -5.15
C MET A 790 -13.70 -39.95 -3.89
N THR A 791 -14.74 -40.78 -4.01
CA THR A 791 -15.48 -41.26 -2.84
C THR A 791 -14.58 -42.04 -1.88
N THR A 792 -13.72 -42.90 -2.44
CA THR A 792 -12.77 -43.71 -1.67
C THR A 792 -11.66 -42.83 -1.10
N VAL A 793 -11.07 -41.95 -1.91
CA VAL A 793 -9.96 -41.08 -1.49
C VAL A 793 -10.38 -40.13 -0.36
N LEU A 794 -11.56 -39.51 -0.45
CA LEU A 794 -12.07 -38.61 0.59
C LEU A 794 -12.35 -39.35 1.90
N GLN A 795 -12.90 -40.56 1.83
CA GLN A 795 -13.13 -41.38 3.01
C GLN A 795 -11.80 -41.79 3.65
N THR A 796 -10.85 -42.28 2.86
CA THR A 796 -9.51 -42.64 3.33
C THR A 796 -8.76 -41.45 3.92
N ALA A 797 -8.81 -40.27 3.29
CA ALA A 797 -8.15 -39.06 3.79
C ALA A 797 -8.71 -38.65 5.16
N LYS A 798 -10.02 -38.70 5.36
CA LYS A 798 -10.67 -38.39 6.65
C LYS A 798 -10.33 -39.40 7.75
N GLU A 799 -10.36 -40.70 7.41
CA GLU A 799 -10.05 -41.77 8.37
C GLU A 799 -8.57 -41.76 8.78
N LYS A 800 -7.68 -41.47 7.83
CA LYS A 800 -6.22 -41.43 8.04
C LYS A 800 -5.69 -40.09 8.60
N LEU A 801 -6.49 -39.02 8.62
CA LEU A 801 -6.03 -37.69 9.07
C LEU A 801 -5.40 -37.71 10.49
N PRO A 802 -6.00 -38.36 11.52
CA PRO A 802 -5.38 -38.42 12.84
C PRO A 802 -4.05 -39.18 12.85
N GLU A 803 -3.94 -40.25 12.04
CA GLU A 803 -2.70 -41.02 11.90
C GLU A 803 -1.60 -40.18 11.23
N MET A 804 -1.95 -39.39 10.21
CA MET A 804 -1.03 -38.47 9.53
C MET A 804 -0.50 -37.40 10.49
N ILE A 805 -1.37 -36.81 11.31
CA ILE A 805 -0.98 -35.82 12.31
C ILE A 805 0.00 -36.44 13.31
N SER A 806 -0.34 -37.63 13.83
CA SER A 806 0.53 -38.37 14.75
C SER A 806 1.89 -38.72 14.12
N LEU A 807 1.90 -39.10 12.84
CA LEU A 807 3.11 -39.38 12.07
C LEU A 807 4.01 -38.15 11.97
N ILE A 808 3.47 -37.00 11.55
CA ILE A 808 4.22 -35.74 11.43
C ILE A 808 4.83 -35.34 12.77
N GLU A 809 4.02 -35.40 13.83
CA GLU A 809 4.46 -35.07 15.19
C GLU A 809 5.57 -36.01 15.68
N SER A 810 5.42 -37.32 15.44
CA SER A 810 6.42 -38.33 15.86
C SER A 810 7.81 -38.06 15.28
N VAL A 811 7.89 -37.70 14.00
CA VAL A 811 9.17 -37.40 13.32
C VAL A 811 9.85 -36.19 13.97
N ILE A 812 9.07 -35.16 14.29
CA ILE A 812 9.59 -33.96 14.92
C ILE A 812 10.06 -34.24 16.35
N PHE A 813 9.29 -35.00 17.15
CA PHE A 813 9.71 -35.37 18.49
C PHE A 813 10.93 -36.31 18.52
N GLU A 814 11.03 -37.24 17.57
CA GLU A 814 12.23 -38.08 17.40
C GLU A 814 13.48 -37.24 17.10
N SER A 815 13.35 -36.18 16.28
CA SER A 815 14.47 -35.28 15.97
C SER A 815 14.99 -34.54 17.22
N ILE A 816 14.10 -34.00 18.05
CA ILE A 816 14.44 -33.27 19.28
C ILE A 816 15.18 -34.17 20.28
N ASN A 817 14.71 -35.40 20.45
CA ASN A 817 15.34 -36.36 21.37
C ASN A 817 16.77 -36.71 20.94
N ASN A 818 17.06 -36.70 19.64
CA ASN A 818 18.38 -37.03 19.09
C ASN A 818 19.37 -35.83 19.12
N GLU A 819 18.89 -34.58 19.08
CA GLU A 819 19.73 -33.37 19.17
C GLU A 819 20.47 -33.22 20.52
N THR A 820 19.98 -33.87 21.59
CA THR A 820 20.61 -33.83 22.92
C THR A 820 21.98 -34.54 23.02
N ASN A 821 22.44 -35.21 21.96
CA ASN A 821 23.64 -36.07 21.99
C ASN A 821 24.81 -35.68 21.04
N ILE A 822 24.76 -34.57 20.28
CA ILE A 822 25.84 -34.26 19.31
C ILE A 822 26.15 -32.75 19.23
N PRO A 823 27.42 -32.30 19.44
CA PRO A 823 27.81 -30.94 19.17
C PRO A 823 28.13 -30.71 17.67
N ALA A 824 27.53 -29.66 17.11
CA ALA A 824 28.01 -28.88 15.96
C ALA A 824 28.06 -29.52 14.56
N ARG A 825 26.90 -29.79 13.94
CA ARG A 825 26.67 -29.69 12.47
C ARG A 825 25.19 -29.36 12.16
N LEU A 826 24.78 -28.10 12.32
CA LEU A 826 23.37 -27.68 12.24
C LEU A 826 22.69 -27.88 10.87
N ASP A 827 23.38 -27.67 9.74
CA ASP A 827 22.72 -27.70 8.42
C ASP A 827 22.44 -29.11 7.88
N ASN A 828 23.23 -30.11 8.27
CA ASN A 828 23.03 -31.48 7.80
C ASN A 828 21.91 -32.22 8.58
N SER A 829 21.66 -31.85 9.84
CA SER A 829 20.61 -32.47 10.66
C SER A 829 19.20 -32.16 10.13
N LEU A 830 18.93 -30.88 9.84
CA LEU A 830 17.63 -30.45 9.33
C LEU A 830 17.26 -31.15 8.02
N LYS A 831 18.24 -31.28 7.12
CA LYS A 831 18.05 -31.95 5.83
C LYS A 831 17.72 -33.43 6.01
N GLU A 832 18.39 -34.13 6.93
CA GLU A 832 18.11 -35.54 7.21
C GLU A 832 16.72 -35.76 7.84
N GLU A 833 16.31 -34.87 8.75
CA GLU A 833 14.97 -34.88 9.32
C GLU A 833 13.88 -34.64 8.28
N MET A 834 14.10 -33.68 7.38
CA MET A 834 13.20 -33.36 6.27
C MET A 834 13.00 -34.57 5.36
N GLU A 835 14.08 -35.24 4.95
CA GLU A 835 13.98 -36.43 4.10
C GLU A 835 13.26 -37.58 4.84
N LYS A 836 13.49 -37.78 6.14
CA LYS A 836 12.74 -38.79 6.94
C LYS A 836 11.24 -38.50 6.98
N LEU A 837 10.84 -37.25 7.15
CA LEU A 837 9.42 -36.88 7.11
C LEU A 837 8.82 -37.19 5.74
N ILE A 838 9.52 -36.80 4.66
CA ILE A 838 9.08 -37.01 3.28
C ILE A 838 8.93 -38.51 3.01
N GLU A 839 9.92 -39.33 3.36
CA GLU A 839 9.84 -40.79 3.19
C GLU A 839 8.63 -41.39 3.91
N ARG A 840 8.40 -41.01 5.18
CA ARG A 840 7.23 -41.50 5.94
C ARG A 840 5.91 -41.05 5.33
N LEU A 841 5.81 -39.81 4.84
CA LEU A 841 4.60 -39.31 4.17
C LEU A 841 4.36 -39.99 2.82
N TYR A 842 5.42 -40.25 2.03
CA TYR A 842 5.31 -41.00 0.78
C TYR A 842 4.82 -42.42 1.01
N GLN A 843 5.38 -43.11 2.02
CA GLN A 843 4.91 -44.44 2.44
C GLN A 843 3.45 -44.40 2.89
N PHE A 844 3.08 -43.39 3.68
CA PHE A 844 1.72 -43.23 4.19
C PHE A 844 0.68 -42.97 3.08
N TRP A 845 1.10 -42.29 2.01
CA TRP A 845 0.28 -41.97 0.84
C TRP A 845 0.34 -43.01 -0.29
N ASP A 846 1.05 -44.12 -0.10
CA ASP A 846 1.30 -45.13 -1.13
C ASP A 846 1.90 -44.54 -2.42
N VAL A 847 2.70 -43.47 -2.29
CA VAL A 847 3.42 -42.83 -3.42
C VAL A 847 4.79 -43.49 -3.56
N GLN A 848 5.11 -43.97 -4.75
CA GLN A 848 6.41 -44.61 -5.00
C GLN A 848 7.54 -43.57 -4.91
N LEU A 849 8.56 -43.86 -4.10
CA LEU A 849 9.81 -43.10 -4.09
C LEU A 849 10.56 -43.40 -5.40
N GLY A 850 10.47 -42.49 -6.37
CA GLY A 850 11.13 -42.59 -7.67
C GLY A 850 12.47 -41.87 -7.73
#